data_AF-A0AA43F167-F1
#
_entry.id   AF-A0AA43F167-F1
#
_cell.length_a   1.000
_cell.length_b   1.000
_cell.length_c   1.000
_cell.angle_alpha   90.00
_cell.angle_beta   90.00
_cell.angle_gamma   90.00
#
_symmetry.space_group_name_H-M   'P 1'
#
loop_
_entity.id
_entity.type
_entity.pdbx_description
1 polymer ?
#
loop_
_entity_poly.entity_id
_entity_poly.type
_entity_poly.pdbx_seq_one_letter_code
_entity_poly.pdbx_strand_id
1 'polypeptide(L)'
;MRRATFLAIALLAACAGPQPIGVIDNVLRHEGRPPPAPAAVRRVLAQPMTAMDAAALYAAAEPRGLARLAAPGARSGPVMPLRQWLEPFLDEIAEAQRALASAVPPLGEVPDGLPSPEAQRTIAARVDAAALQRAAALFFEANARLLRNNLDLPSQGGRFARGDIVLIVGTRGDDTHAVSPVRDGAVTVILEPGGNDRYTGSDIAVRGLSAILDLGGNDRYASTAASWGAAIGGVALLYDAAGDDVYESGVFAQGAALAGIGVLLDLGGDDTYRVAAFGQGLGLAGGIGVLWDRAGHDRYFAQGMTDPFARGGGLSYAQGVALGVRTGMGGGIGMLRDDAGDDAYEAQMYAQGAGYYYGLGLLWDRRGDDRYRALRYAQGAGVHQAVGVLRDEAGDDAYALGAGVGQGMGLDLAVGALVDAAGDDDYEAPTLAQASATANGVGILSDGAGRNAWRLRQPPGHGQAEWSRGLPSLGIVIGDAPRLDGTVVHESEEPAPCPAEPAVAPETGESVAEALRAFGPDLVRARVRPGRYAFLVAELRTRTEASLASLPEGDFDVLWPLGAALRCALRGATNAQAADMWNAFKRMLTADPDSRFAGAIAFALRERPAPQPQQGRLVAQLAAHPSCGVRTAALRLDGSVVAAQAALASSCWQLQSRALRILGAQGVAPEDLNAVPLFLRQAFRTGEAPAVSSRNP
;
A
#
# COMPACT_ATOMS: atom_id res chain seq x y z
N MET A 1 24.67 -10.33 2.64
CA MET A 1 23.84 -9.17 2.25
C MET A 1 24.59 -7.93 1.77
N ARG A 2 25.30 -7.13 2.61
CA ARG A 2 25.92 -5.85 2.13
C ARG A 2 26.75 -6.01 0.85
N ARG A 3 27.58 -7.06 0.74
CA ARG A 3 28.35 -7.35 -0.48
C ARG A 3 27.49 -7.66 -1.71
N ALA A 4 26.36 -8.37 -1.55
CA ALA A 4 25.45 -8.72 -2.64
C ALA A 4 24.68 -7.49 -3.15
N THR A 5 24.19 -6.63 -2.25
CA THR A 5 23.56 -5.35 -2.61
C THR A 5 24.54 -4.42 -3.33
N PHE A 6 25.78 -4.30 -2.83
CA PHE A 6 26.82 -3.51 -3.50
C PHE A 6 27.19 -4.08 -4.87
N LEU A 7 27.26 -5.41 -5.00
CA LEU A 7 27.54 -6.08 -6.27
C LEU A 7 26.40 -5.90 -7.29
N ALA A 8 25.14 -6.03 -6.86
CA ALA A 8 23.97 -5.79 -7.72
C ALA A 8 23.90 -4.34 -8.20
N ILE A 9 24.12 -3.37 -7.31
CA ILE A 9 24.19 -1.94 -7.66
C ILE A 9 25.34 -1.68 -8.65
N ALA A 10 26.51 -2.27 -8.41
CA ALA A 10 27.68 -2.11 -9.29
C ALA A 10 27.46 -2.75 -10.68
N LEU A 11 26.83 -3.93 -10.74
CA LEU A 11 26.49 -4.61 -11.99
C LEU A 11 25.44 -3.85 -12.80
N LEU A 12 24.38 -3.35 -12.15
CA LEU A 12 23.36 -2.50 -12.77
C LEU A 12 23.97 -1.20 -13.31
N ALA A 13 24.82 -0.55 -12.50
CA ALA A 13 25.54 0.65 -12.91
C ALA A 13 26.49 0.40 -14.10
N ALA A 14 27.08 -0.79 -14.20
CA ALA A 14 27.97 -1.17 -15.31
C ALA A 14 27.22 -1.48 -16.61
N CYS A 15 25.99 -2.02 -16.55
CA CYS A 15 25.25 -2.45 -17.74
C CYS A 15 24.37 -1.34 -18.33
N ALA A 16 23.67 -0.55 -17.50
CA ALA A 16 22.67 0.43 -17.95
C ALA A 16 22.88 1.84 -17.36
N GLY A 17 23.94 2.04 -16.57
CA GLY A 17 24.12 3.22 -15.74
C GLY A 17 23.15 3.24 -14.55
N PRO A 18 23.32 4.16 -13.58
CA PRO A 18 22.43 4.25 -12.41
C PRO A 18 21.04 4.85 -12.76
N GLN A 19 20.86 5.35 -13.99
CA GLN A 19 19.70 6.16 -14.40
C GLN A 19 18.38 5.38 -14.47
N PRO A 20 18.31 4.11 -14.93
CA PRO A 20 17.04 3.37 -15.00
C PRO A 20 16.39 3.15 -13.62
N ILE A 21 17.20 3.00 -12.57
CA ILE A 21 16.72 2.88 -11.19
C ILE A 21 16.01 4.17 -10.73
N GLY A 22 16.35 5.31 -11.34
CA GLY A 22 15.74 6.62 -11.07
C GLY A 22 14.44 6.90 -11.81
N VAL A 23 13.87 5.95 -12.57
CA VAL A 23 12.63 6.16 -13.34
C VAL A 23 11.45 6.54 -12.43
N ILE A 24 11.28 5.83 -11.31
CA ILE A 24 10.22 6.12 -10.34
C ILE A 24 10.35 7.57 -9.86
N ASP A 25 11.52 7.93 -9.34
CA ASP A 25 11.82 9.28 -8.85
C ASP A 25 11.62 10.37 -9.92
N ASN A 26 12.07 10.13 -11.16
CA ASN A 26 11.86 11.06 -12.26
C ASN A 26 10.37 11.28 -12.52
N VAL A 27 9.57 10.22 -12.61
CA VAL A 27 8.14 10.35 -12.86
C VAL A 27 7.46 11.09 -11.70
N LEU A 28 7.72 10.68 -10.45
CA LEU A 28 7.07 11.29 -9.28
C LEU A 28 7.39 12.78 -9.10
N ARG A 29 8.61 13.22 -9.44
CA ARG A 29 8.98 14.64 -9.38
C ARG A 29 8.27 15.49 -10.44
N HIS A 30 7.77 14.89 -11.52
CA HIS A 30 7.17 15.61 -12.66
C HIS A 30 5.67 15.37 -12.83
N GLU A 31 5.02 14.52 -12.04
CA GLU A 31 3.57 14.28 -12.09
C GLU A 31 2.74 15.14 -11.13
N GLY A 32 3.39 15.98 -10.32
CA GLY A 32 2.73 16.90 -9.39
C GLY A 32 3.18 16.66 -7.95
N ARG A 33 2.45 17.24 -6.98
CA ARG A 33 2.79 17.10 -5.56
C ARG A 33 2.28 15.75 -5.04
N PRO A 34 3.16 14.83 -4.59
CA PRO A 34 2.75 13.56 -4.02
C PRO A 34 2.00 13.76 -2.68
N PRO A 35 1.06 12.87 -2.33
CA PRO A 35 0.31 12.97 -1.08
C PRO A 35 1.21 12.80 0.16
N PRO A 36 0.75 13.23 1.36
CA PRO A 36 1.43 12.88 2.61
C PRO A 36 1.61 11.35 2.72
N ALA A 37 2.82 10.90 3.09
CA ALA A 37 3.20 9.49 3.15
C ALA A 37 4.43 9.29 4.07
N PRO A 38 4.69 8.08 4.58
CA PRO A 38 5.88 7.79 5.38
C PRO A 38 7.17 8.16 4.65
N ALA A 39 8.14 8.71 5.39
CA ALA A 39 9.43 9.13 4.82
C ALA A 39 10.22 7.95 4.22
N ALA A 40 10.09 6.76 4.83
CA ALA A 40 10.72 5.53 4.35
C ALA A 40 10.26 5.17 2.93
N VAL A 41 8.96 5.26 2.65
CA VAL A 41 8.39 4.99 1.30
C VAL A 41 9.08 5.87 0.27
N ARG A 42 9.12 7.19 0.50
CA ARG A 42 9.73 8.15 -0.43
C ARG A 42 11.21 7.87 -0.68
N ARG A 43 11.94 7.46 0.36
CA ARG A 43 13.36 7.09 0.26
C ARG A 43 13.53 5.86 -0.63
N VAL A 44 12.74 4.82 -0.42
CA VAL A 44 12.81 3.58 -1.22
C VAL A 44 12.37 3.82 -2.66
N LEU A 45 11.30 4.59 -2.91
CA LEU A 45 10.90 4.94 -4.28
C LEU A 45 11.99 5.73 -5.02
N ALA A 46 12.77 6.55 -4.31
CA ALA A 46 13.91 7.26 -4.87
C ALA A 46 15.17 6.39 -5.03
N GLN A 47 15.29 5.35 -4.21
CA GLN A 47 16.42 4.43 -4.17
C GLN A 47 15.94 2.98 -4.00
N PRO A 48 15.33 2.37 -5.04
CA PRO A 48 14.65 1.06 -4.94
C PRO A 48 15.48 -0.05 -4.30
N MET A 49 16.80 -0.06 -4.52
CA MET A 49 17.70 -1.09 -3.98
C MET A 49 17.78 -1.08 -2.44
N THR A 50 17.36 -0.01 -1.77
CA THR A 50 17.28 0.03 -0.30
C THR A 50 16.22 -0.93 0.26
N ALA A 51 15.26 -1.38 -0.56
CA ALA A 51 14.30 -2.42 -0.18
C ALA A 51 14.96 -3.77 0.16
N MET A 52 16.19 -4.02 -0.33
CA MET A 52 16.95 -5.23 0.01
C MET A 52 17.49 -5.26 1.44
N ASP A 53 17.58 -4.10 2.11
CA ASP A 53 17.97 -4.02 3.53
C ASP A 53 16.71 -3.98 4.40
N ALA A 54 15.91 -5.06 4.29
CA ALA A 54 14.62 -5.20 4.95
C ALA A 54 14.71 -5.03 6.47
N ALA A 55 15.75 -5.59 7.09
CA ALA A 55 16.01 -5.44 8.53
C ALA A 55 16.22 -3.98 8.93
N ALA A 56 16.95 -3.18 8.14
CA ALA A 56 17.10 -1.76 8.40
C ALA A 56 15.80 -0.97 8.20
N LEU A 57 14.96 -1.36 7.23
CA LEU A 57 13.63 -0.76 7.05
C LEU A 57 12.72 -1.06 8.23
N TYR A 58 12.70 -2.30 8.72
CA TYR A 58 12.00 -2.71 9.94
C TYR A 58 12.43 -1.89 11.15
N ALA A 59 13.73 -1.85 11.43
CA ALA A 59 14.27 -1.14 12.59
C ALA A 59 13.99 0.38 12.53
N ALA A 60 13.90 0.96 11.33
CA ALA A 60 13.55 2.36 11.14
C ALA A 60 12.03 2.64 11.24
N ALA A 61 11.21 1.62 11.01
CA ALA A 61 9.75 1.70 10.99
C ALA A 61 9.11 1.34 12.34
N GLU A 62 9.79 0.54 13.15
CA GLU A 62 9.32 0.08 14.47
C GLU A 62 8.91 1.26 15.39
N PRO A 63 7.74 1.17 16.05
CA PRO A 63 7.36 2.13 17.09
C PRO A 63 8.40 2.26 18.19
N ARG A 64 8.72 3.50 18.57
CA ARG A 64 9.75 3.76 19.59
C ARG A 64 9.36 3.12 20.93
N GLY A 65 10.28 2.34 21.50
CA GLY A 65 10.09 1.68 22.80
C GLY A 65 9.57 0.25 22.70
N LEU A 66 9.06 -0.19 21.53
CA LEU A 66 8.51 -1.53 21.36
C LEU A 66 9.56 -2.62 21.58
N ALA A 67 10.77 -2.51 21.01
CA ALA A 67 11.85 -3.46 21.27
C ALA A 67 12.21 -3.64 22.76
N ARG A 68 11.88 -2.68 23.66
CA ARG A 68 12.09 -2.84 25.10
C ARG A 68 11.01 -3.66 25.79
N LEU A 69 9.80 -3.71 25.22
CA LEU A 69 8.72 -4.60 25.66
C LEU A 69 9.04 -6.04 25.23
N ALA A 70 9.51 -6.22 23.99
CA ALA A 70 9.86 -7.53 23.44
C ALA A 70 11.16 -8.14 24.01
N ALA A 71 11.97 -7.34 24.73
CA ALA A 71 13.21 -7.83 25.31
C ALA A 71 12.92 -8.76 26.51
N PRO A 72 13.57 -9.94 26.59
CA PRO A 72 13.42 -10.84 27.74
C PRO A 72 13.77 -10.10 29.03
N GLY A 73 12.78 -9.96 29.91
CA GLY A 73 12.92 -9.23 31.16
C GLY A 73 12.42 -10.06 32.34
N ALA A 74 13.34 -10.65 33.10
CA ALA A 74 12.97 -11.24 34.38
C ALA A 74 12.52 -10.13 35.34
N ARG A 75 11.40 -10.37 36.05
CA ARG A 75 11.03 -9.54 37.19
C ARG A 75 12.19 -9.51 38.18
N SER A 76 12.62 -8.31 38.56
CA SER A 76 13.81 -8.13 39.38
C SER A 76 13.53 -7.25 40.59
N GLY A 77 14.34 -7.43 41.65
CA GLY A 77 14.20 -6.69 42.90
C GLY A 77 13.27 -7.36 43.95
N PRO A 78 13.14 -6.74 45.13
CA PRO A 78 12.28 -7.24 46.20
C PRO A 78 10.80 -7.17 45.79
N VAL A 79 10.00 -8.11 46.30
CA VAL A 79 8.54 -8.08 46.11
C VAL A 79 7.98 -6.81 46.74
N MET A 80 7.23 -6.03 45.97
CA MET A 80 6.65 -4.75 46.39
C MET A 80 5.12 -4.78 46.30
N PRO A 81 4.38 -4.27 47.29
CA PRO A 81 2.93 -4.12 47.20
C PRO A 81 2.53 -3.22 46.02
N LEU A 82 1.56 -3.63 45.20
CA LEU A 82 1.05 -2.84 44.07
C LEU A 82 0.73 -1.39 44.43
N ARG A 83 0.17 -1.14 45.63
CA ARG A 83 -0.19 0.23 46.09
C ARG A 83 1.01 1.18 46.18
N GLN A 84 2.22 0.68 46.45
CA GLN A 84 3.42 1.52 46.50
C GLN A 84 3.87 1.96 45.10
N TRP A 85 3.49 1.19 44.08
CA TRP A 85 3.87 1.42 42.70
C TRP A 85 2.76 2.10 41.86
N LEU A 86 1.51 2.03 42.33
CA LEU A 86 0.34 2.51 41.63
C LEU A 86 0.41 4.00 41.27
N GLU A 87 0.74 4.89 42.22
CA GLU A 87 0.80 6.32 41.93
C GLU A 87 1.90 6.70 40.92
N PRO A 88 3.17 6.23 41.06
CA PRO A 88 4.19 6.42 40.04
C PRO A 88 3.75 5.97 38.64
N PHE A 89 3.13 4.80 38.53
CA PHE A 89 2.63 4.29 37.26
C PHE A 89 1.55 5.19 36.67
N LEU A 90 0.55 5.56 37.47
CA LEU A 90 -0.52 6.43 37.02
C LEU A 90 0.01 7.80 36.58
N ASP A 91 1.10 8.30 37.18
CA ASP A 91 1.76 9.54 36.78
C ASP A 91 2.43 9.43 35.39
N GLU A 92 3.15 8.33 35.15
CA GLU A 92 3.74 8.03 33.84
C GLU A 92 2.64 7.87 32.76
N ILE A 93 1.55 7.16 33.08
CA ILE A 93 0.39 7.01 32.18
C ILE A 93 -0.30 8.36 31.91
N ALA A 94 -0.46 9.20 32.93
CA ALA A 94 -1.03 10.55 32.75
C ALA A 94 -0.14 11.44 31.87
N GLU A 95 1.18 11.25 31.88
CA GLU A 95 2.08 11.93 30.95
C GLU A 95 1.86 11.49 29.50
N ALA A 96 1.78 10.17 29.27
CA ALA A 96 1.46 9.63 27.95
C ALA A 96 0.10 10.14 27.45
N GLN A 97 -0.91 10.19 28.32
CA GLN A 97 -2.24 10.71 28.02
C GLN A 97 -2.21 12.19 27.58
N ARG A 98 -1.45 13.05 28.28
CA ARG A 98 -1.26 14.45 27.89
C ARG A 98 -0.53 14.59 26.56
N ALA A 99 0.49 13.76 26.33
CA ALA A 99 1.21 13.74 25.07
C ALA A 99 0.29 13.34 23.89
N LEU A 100 -0.58 12.35 24.08
CA LEU A 100 -1.59 11.95 23.09
C LEU A 100 -2.55 13.09 22.79
N ALA A 101 -3.07 13.77 23.82
CA ALA A 101 -3.98 14.91 23.64
C ALA A 101 -3.35 16.06 22.83
N SER A 102 -2.03 16.26 22.96
CA SER A 102 -1.28 17.23 22.15
C SER A 102 -1.04 16.75 20.71
N ALA A 103 -0.98 15.45 20.48
CA ALA A 103 -0.71 14.86 19.17
C ALA A 103 -1.97 14.75 18.30
N VAL A 104 -3.11 14.47 18.93
CA VAL A 104 -4.36 14.12 18.26
C VAL A 104 -5.52 14.99 18.78
N PRO A 105 -6.00 15.95 17.97
CA PRO A 105 -7.18 16.74 18.34
C PRO A 105 -8.44 15.86 18.39
N PRO A 106 -9.52 16.29 19.07
CA PRO A 106 -10.78 15.55 19.11
C PRO A 106 -11.29 15.18 17.71
N LEU A 107 -11.56 13.89 17.48
CA LEU A 107 -11.83 13.37 16.13
C LEU A 107 -13.31 13.49 15.70
N GLY A 108 -14.22 13.76 16.63
CA GLY A 108 -15.67 13.70 16.37
C GLY A 108 -16.17 12.26 16.37
N GLU A 109 -17.28 11.99 15.66
CA GLU A 109 -17.80 10.62 15.55
C GLU A 109 -16.88 9.75 14.69
N VAL A 110 -16.36 8.69 15.30
CA VAL A 110 -15.52 7.67 14.63
C VAL A 110 -16.16 6.31 14.89
N PRO A 111 -16.50 5.54 13.84
CA PRO A 111 -17.15 4.24 13.99
C PRO A 111 -16.27 3.23 14.76
N ASP A 112 -16.89 2.24 15.40
CA ASP A 112 -16.22 1.13 16.10
C ASP A 112 -15.62 0.07 15.15
N GLY A 113 -15.39 0.44 13.88
CA GLY A 113 -14.89 -0.45 12.84
C GLY A 113 -14.10 0.32 11.78
N LEU A 114 -13.81 -0.31 10.65
CA LEU A 114 -13.00 0.28 9.58
C LEU A 114 -13.64 1.56 9.02
N PRO A 115 -13.01 2.74 9.17
CA PRO A 115 -13.58 3.99 8.65
C PRO A 115 -13.59 4.03 7.12
N SER A 116 -14.51 4.81 6.55
CA SER A 116 -14.56 5.04 5.10
C SER A 116 -13.26 5.69 4.60
N PRO A 117 -12.90 5.53 3.31
CA PRO A 117 -11.68 6.16 2.77
C PRO A 117 -11.62 7.68 2.99
N GLU A 118 -12.76 8.37 2.93
CA GLU A 118 -12.85 9.80 3.22
C GLU A 118 -12.58 10.13 4.69
N ALA A 119 -13.16 9.35 5.62
CA ALA A 119 -12.89 9.49 7.04
C ALA A 119 -11.42 9.21 7.36
N GLN A 120 -10.81 8.19 6.73
CA GLN A 120 -9.40 7.88 6.89
C GLN A 120 -8.50 9.07 6.53
N ARG A 121 -8.73 9.71 5.37
CA ARG A 121 -7.98 10.91 4.96
C ARG A 121 -8.15 12.06 5.95
N THR A 122 -9.38 12.31 6.38
CA THR A 122 -9.70 13.41 7.29
C THR A 122 -9.05 13.22 8.66
N ILE A 123 -9.09 12.01 9.20
CA ILE A 123 -8.47 11.68 10.49
C ILE A 123 -6.95 11.81 10.38
N ALA A 124 -6.33 11.15 9.40
CA ALA A 124 -4.88 11.13 9.27
C ALA A 124 -4.28 12.52 8.94
N ALA A 125 -5.01 13.41 8.26
CA ALA A 125 -4.59 14.80 8.04
C ALA A 125 -4.48 15.64 9.34
N ARG A 126 -5.10 15.20 10.44
CA ARG A 126 -5.19 15.96 11.69
C ARG A 126 -4.19 15.53 12.77
N VAL A 127 -3.44 14.45 12.53
CA VAL A 127 -2.54 13.85 13.52
C VAL A 127 -1.10 14.34 13.33
N ASP A 128 -0.46 14.79 14.40
CA ASP A 128 1.00 14.95 14.45
C ASP A 128 1.65 13.60 14.73
N ALA A 129 2.12 12.94 13.66
CA ALA A 129 2.74 11.62 13.75
C ALA A 129 3.99 11.59 14.65
N ALA A 130 4.77 12.68 14.71
CA ALA A 130 5.96 12.73 15.54
C ALA A 130 5.61 12.89 17.03
N ALA A 131 4.54 13.63 17.34
CA ALA A 131 4.00 13.73 18.69
C ALA A 131 3.33 12.43 19.14
N LEU A 132 2.60 11.76 18.25
CA LEU A 132 1.98 10.46 18.53
C LEU A 132 3.03 9.40 18.87
N GLN A 133 4.13 9.33 18.11
CA GLN A 133 5.27 8.47 18.42
C GLN A 133 5.89 8.74 19.81
N ARG A 134 5.90 10.00 20.27
CA ARG A 134 6.34 10.33 21.64
C ARG A 134 5.34 9.83 22.69
N ALA A 135 4.04 9.99 22.45
CA ALA A 135 3.00 9.50 23.34
C ALA A 135 3.05 7.96 23.48
N ALA A 136 3.22 7.25 22.36
CA ALA A 136 3.39 5.80 22.35
C ALA A 136 4.64 5.36 23.11
N ALA A 137 5.79 6.03 22.91
CA ALA A 137 7.02 5.68 23.62
C ALA A 137 6.88 5.84 25.15
N LEU A 138 6.21 6.90 25.62
CA LEU A 138 5.92 7.09 27.05
C LEU A 138 5.00 5.97 27.57
N PHE A 139 3.95 5.63 26.82
CA PHE A 139 3.00 4.59 27.19
C PHE A 139 3.66 3.20 27.25
N PHE A 140 4.44 2.84 26.23
CA PHE A 140 5.16 1.56 26.20
C PHE A 140 6.21 1.47 27.31
N GLU A 141 6.93 2.55 27.62
CA GLU A 141 7.91 2.55 28.71
C GLU A 141 7.26 2.37 30.08
N ALA A 142 6.11 3.01 30.34
CA ALA A 142 5.35 2.84 31.58
C ALA A 142 4.87 1.40 31.78
N ASN A 143 4.30 0.79 30.74
CA ASN A 143 3.86 -0.61 30.77
C ASN A 143 5.05 -1.58 30.86
N ALA A 144 6.17 -1.30 30.19
CA ALA A 144 7.38 -2.11 30.30
C ALA A 144 7.96 -2.10 31.73
N ARG A 145 7.80 -1.01 32.48
CA ARG A 145 8.17 -0.95 33.90
C ARG A 145 7.20 -1.74 34.77
N LEU A 146 5.89 -1.66 34.48
CA LEU A 146 4.89 -2.49 35.17
C LEU A 146 5.24 -3.97 35.06
N LEU A 147 5.53 -4.45 33.84
CA LEU A 147 5.88 -5.85 33.55
C LEU A 147 7.17 -6.31 34.27
N ARG A 148 8.18 -5.44 34.36
CA ARG A 148 9.50 -5.77 34.94
C ARG A 148 9.58 -5.70 36.46
N ASN A 149 8.62 -5.07 37.13
CA ASN A 149 8.62 -4.99 38.58
C ASN A 149 8.05 -6.26 39.22
N ASN A 150 8.66 -6.69 40.33
CA ASN A 150 8.17 -7.82 41.10
C ASN A 150 7.06 -7.38 42.06
N LEU A 151 5.82 -7.33 41.55
CA LEU A 151 4.67 -6.79 42.29
C LEU A 151 3.87 -7.89 43.01
N ASP A 152 3.49 -7.61 44.25
CA ASP A 152 2.47 -8.37 44.98
C ASP A 152 1.08 -7.92 44.51
N LEU A 153 0.50 -8.73 43.61
CA LEU A 153 -0.80 -8.49 42.98
C LEU A 153 -1.95 -9.09 43.80
N PRO A 154 -3.11 -8.40 43.88
CA PRO A 154 -4.26 -8.85 44.66
C PRO A 154 -4.79 -10.20 44.16
N SER A 155 -4.97 -11.17 45.06
CA SER A 155 -5.42 -12.52 44.71
C SER A 155 -6.86 -12.61 44.20
N GLN A 156 -7.68 -11.58 44.44
CA GLN A 156 -9.09 -11.50 44.03
C GLN A 156 -9.27 -10.50 42.87
N GLY A 157 -8.17 -10.11 42.22
CA GLY A 157 -8.15 -9.01 41.27
C GLY A 157 -8.46 -7.65 41.90
N GLY A 158 -8.61 -6.64 41.06
CA GLY A 158 -8.93 -5.30 41.50
C GLY A 158 -9.06 -4.30 40.36
N ARG A 159 -9.83 -3.24 40.61
CA ARG A 159 -9.98 -2.11 39.69
C ARG A 159 -9.55 -0.82 40.38
N PHE A 160 -8.59 -0.13 39.77
CA PHE A 160 -8.02 1.12 40.25
C PHE A 160 -8.28 2.21 39.21
N ALA A 161 -8.68 3.42 39.64
CA ALA A 161 -8.94 4.50 38.71
C ALA A 161 -8.54 5.86 39.25
N ARG A 162 -8.08 6.73 38.35
CA ARG A 162 -7.73 8.13 38.61
C ARG A 162 -8.13 8.99 37.42
N GLY A 163 -9.24 9.72 37.56
CA GLY A 163 -9.86 10.41 36.42
C GLY A 163 -10.26 9.39 35.35
N ASP A 164 -9.85 9.64 34.10
CA ASP A 164 -10.13 8.79 32.94
C ASP A 164 -9.09 7.67 32.72
N ILE A 165 -8.20 7.43 33.70
CA ILE A 165 -7.23 6.34 33.69
C ILE A 165 -7.76 5.19 34.55
N VAL A 166 -7.83 3.99 33.98
CA VAL A 166 -8.28 2.76 34.65
C VAL A 166 -7.21 1.68 34.53
N LEU A 167 -6.83 1.08 35.66
CA LEU A 167 -6.05 -0.15 35.74
C LEU A 167 -6.95 -1.26 36.29
N ILE A 168 -7.06 -2.35 35.53
CA ILE A 168 -7.72 -3.59 35.92
C ILE A 168 -6.62 -4.61 36.16
N VAL A 169 -6.70 -5.34 37.27
CA VAL A 169 -5.82 -6.46 37.59
C VAL A 169 -6.70 -7.68 37.80
N GLY A 170 -6.50 -8.75 37.04
CA GLY A 170 -7.22 -9.99 37.23
C GLY A 170 -6.66 -10.89 38.32
N THR A 171 -6.99 -12.16 38.24
CA THR A 171 -6.61 -13.21 39.20
C THR A 171 -5.56 -14.13 38.60
N ARG A 172 -5.08 -15.10 39.38
CA ARG A 172 -4.11 -16.12 38.90
C ARG A 172 -4.80 -17.36 38.31
N GLY A 173 -6.08 -17.27 38.04
CA GLY A 173 -6.86 -18.35 37.45
C GLY A 173 -7.80 -17.77 36.42
N ASP A 174 -8.47 -18.65 35.69
CA ASP A 174 -9.25 -18.31 34.50
C ASP A 174 -10.29 -17.21 34.75
N ASP A 175 -10.09 -16.07 34.10
CA ASP A 175 -10.91 -14.88 34.11
C ASP A 175 -11.64 -14.66 32.78
N THR A 176 -12.63 -13.78 32.78
CA THR A 176 -13.33 -13.37 31.55
C THR A 176 -13.44 -11.86 31.48
N HIS A 177 -12.89 -11.29 30.40
CA HIS A 177 -12.81 -9.86 30.16
C HIS A 177 -13.75 -9.45 29.02
N ALA A 178 -14.70 -8.59 29.33
CA ALA A 178 -15.57 -7.93 28.35
C ALA A 178 -15.01 -6.55 28.01
N VAL A 179 -14.11 -6.49 27.04
CA VAL A 179 -13.37 -5.28 26.65
C VAL A 179 -14.25 -4.34 25.83
N SER A 180 -14.14 -3.05 26.11
CA SER A 180 -14.86 -1.98 25.43
C SER A 180 -13.89 -0.98 24.79
N PRO A 181 -14.28 -0.29 23.69
CA PRO A 181 -13.45 0.72 23.05
C PRO A 181 -12.97 1.81 24.02
N VAL A 182 -11.69 2.18 23.93
CA VAL A 182 -11.11 3.27 24.72
C VAL A 182 -11.13 4.56 23.90
N ARG A 183 -11.79 5.61 24.40
CA ARG A 183 -12.11 6.80 23.60
C ARG A 183 -11.72 8.12 24.27
N ASP A 184 -11.55 9.14 23.43
CA ASP A 184 -11.54 10.56 23.81
C ASP A 184 -10.52 10.99 24.87
N GLY A 185 -9.39 10.30 24.90
CA GLY A 185 -8.28 10.54 25.80
C GLY A 185 -8.30 9.62 27.03
N ALA A 186 -9.31 8.76 27.18
CA ALA A 186 -9.32 7.75 28.24
C ALA A 186 -8.14 6.77 28.09
N VAL A 187 -7.78 6.16 29.22
CA VAL A 187 -6.75 5.12 29.28
C VAL A 187 -7.27 3.91 30.02
N THR A 188 -7.12 2.73 29.43
CA THR A 188 -7.38 1.45 30.09
C THR A 188 -6.15 0.57 30.00
N VAL A 189 -5.76 -0.03 31.13
CA VAL A 189 -4.73 -1.06 31.22
C VAL A 189 -5.33 -2.25 31.95
N ILE A 190 -5.26 -3.43 31.33
CA ILE A 190 -5.61 -4.72 31.93
C ILE A 190 -4.29 -5.46 32.19
N LEU A 191 -4.11 -6.00 33.38
CA LEU A 191 -2.96 -6.79 33.79
C LEU A 191 -3.43 -8.13 34.33
N GLU A 192 -3.26 -9.18 33.56
CA GLU A 192 -3.63 -10.54 33.95
C GLU A 192 -2.37 -11.29 34.41
N PRO A 193 -2.31 -11.72 35.68
CA PRO A 193 -1.15 -12.43 36.21
C PRO A 193 -1.07 -13.90 35.83
N GLY A 194 -2.09 -14.43 35.13
CA GLY A 194 -2.11 -15.71 34.45
C GLY A 194 -3.37 -16.52 34.75
N GLY A 195 -3.56 -17.64 34.04
CA GLY A 195 -4.83 -18.37 33.97
C GLY A 195 -5.18 -18.58 32.51
N ASN A 196 -6.13 -19.46 32.18
CA ASN A 196 -6.59 -19.59 30.79
C ASN A 196 -7.79 -18.65 30.58
N ASP A 197 -7.49 -17.42 30.20
CA ASP A 197 -8.39 -16.29 30.20
C ASP A 197 -9.16 -16.15 28.89
N ARG A 198 -10.33 -15.51 28.99
CA ARG A 198 -11.20 -15.26 27.84
C ARG A 198 -11.47 -13.79 27.66
N TYR A 199 -11.05 -13.26 26.52
CA TYR A 199 -11.30 -11.88 26.11
C TYR A 199 -12.38 -11.80 25.03
N THR A 200 -13.36 -10.93 25.25
CA THR A 200 -14.50 -10.69 24.34
C THR A 200 -14.80 -9.20 24.22
N GLY A 201 -15.53 -8.79 23.19
CA GLY A 201 -15.90 -7.38 22.98
C GLY A 201 -15.03 -6.70 21.93
N SER A 202 -14.59 -5.46 22.17
CA SER A 202 -13.87 -4.64 21.19
C SER A 202 -12.71 -3.92 21.87
N ASP A 203 -11.49 -4.28 21.48
CA ASP A 203 -10.25 -3.64 21.93
C ASP A 203 -9.71 -2.73 20.83
N ILE A 204 -10.20 -1.49 20.84
CA ILE A 204 -9.77 -0.43 19.95
C ILE A 204 -9.57 0.87 20.72
N ALA A 205 -8.41 1.51 20.51
CA ALA A 205 -8.09 2.83 21.05
C ALA A 205 -8.41 3.93 20.02
N VAL A 206 -9.50 4.66 20.22
CA VAL A 206 -9.91 5.79 19.37
C VAL A 206 -9.59 7.10 20.06
N ARG A 207 -8.47 7.74 19.68
CA ARG A 207 -7.89 8.85 20.45
C ARG A 207 -7.74 8.49 21.94
N GLY A 208 -7.40 7.24 22.24
CA GLY A 208 -7.19 6.72 23.60
C GLY A 208 -5.86 5.97 23.73
N LEU A 209 -5.59 5.47 24.93
CA LEU A 209 -4.50 4.53 25.20
C LEU A 209 -5.08 3.22 25.77
N SER A 210 -4.85 2.09 25.13
CA SER A 210 -5.29 0.76 25.61
C SER A 210 -4.09 -0.15 25.79
N ALA A 211 -4.05 -0.90 26.89
CA ALA A 211 -3.12 -2.02 27.05
C ALA A 211 -3.84 -3.23 27.66
N ILE A 212 -3.61 -4.41 27.09
CA ILE A 212 -3.86 -5.70 27.71
C ILE A 212 -2.49 -6.35 27.89
N LEU A 213 -2.17 -6.73 29.11
CA LEU A 213 -0.91 -7.30 29.52
C LEU A 213 -1.19 -8.66 30.15
N ASP A 214 -1.20 -9.71 29.33
CA ASP A 214 -1.25 -11.08 29.81
C ASP A 214 0.16 -11.59 30.12
N LEU A 215 0.24 -12.44 31.14
CA LEU A 215 1.49 -12.95 31.68
C LEU A 215 1.57 -14.48 31.59
N GLY A 216 0.48 -15.11 31.20
CA GLY A 216 0.52 -16.41 30.56
C GLY A 216 -0.61 -17.34 30.94
N GLY A 217 -0.78 -18.36 30.13
CA GLY A 217 -2.03 -19.10 30.06
C GLY A 217 -2.25 -19.55 28.62
N ASN A 218 -3.20 -20.44 28.39
CA ASN A 218 -3.66 -20.72 27.04
C ASN A 218 -4.98 -19.99 26.83
N ASP A 219 -4.87 -18.79 26.31
CA ASP A 219 -5.88 -17.76 26.31
C ASP A 219 -6.68 -17.71 25.02
N ARG A 220 -7.88 -17.12 25.13
CA ARG A 220 -8.77 -16.95 23.99
C ARG A 220 -9.24 -15.52 23.84
N TYR A 221 -8.76 -14.88 22.78
CA TYR A 221 -9.15 -13.55 22.34
C TYR A 221 -10.15 -13.66 21.18
N ALA A 222 -11.44 -13.44 21.42
CA ALA A 222 -12.48 -13.68 20.42
C ALA A 222 -13.43 -12.48 20.22
N SER A 223 -13.44 -11.91 19.01
CA SER A 223 -14.27 -10.77 18.65
C SER A 223 -14.77 -10.80 17.21
N THR A 224 -15.94 -10.22 16.97
CA THR A 224 -16.42 -9.88 15.61
C THR A 224 -16.23 -8.40 15.27
N ALA A 225 -15.79 -7.58 16.23
CA ALA A 225 -15.54 -6.15 16.10
C ALA A 225 -14.04 -5.86 15.89
N ALA A 226 -13.70 -4.57 15.73
CA ALA A 226 -12.30 -4.14 15.77
C ALA A 226 -11.66 -4.53 17.11
N SER A 227 -10.48 -5.13 17.06
CA SER A 227 -9.84 -5.83 18.18
C SER A 227 -8.47 -6.32 17.70
N TRP A 228 -7.71 -7.14 18.39
CA TRP A 228 -7.08 -6.75 19.63
C TRP A 228 -5.83 -5.91 19.30
N GLY A 229 -5.51 -4.93 20.13
CA GLY A 229 -4.45 -3.96 19.85
C GLY A 229 -4.75 -3.01 18.67
N ALA A 230 -6.02 -2.77 18.32
CA ALA A 230 -6.38 -1.88 17.20
C ALA A 230 -6.39 -0.39 17.60
N ALA A 231 -6.07 0.53 16.67
CA ALA A 231 -6.03 1.96 16.98
C ALA A 231 -6.51 2.89 15.87
N ILE A 232 -7.26 3.94 16.24
CA ILE A 232 -7.60 5.08 15.37
C ILE A 232 -7.21 6.38 16.07
N GLY A 233 -6.14 7.05 15.65
CA GLY A 233 -5.67 8.26 16.34
C GLY A 233 -5.24 8.02 17.80
N GLY A 234 -5.03 6.76 18.20
CA GLY A 234 -4.67 6.35 19.57
C GLY A 234 -3.46 5.42 19.57
N VAL A 235 -3.18 4.83 20.74
CA VAL A 235 -2.17 3.78 20.91
C VAL A 235 -2.82 2.58 21.59
N ALA A 236 -2.69 1.38 21.02
CA ALA A 236 -3.17 0.15 21.61
C ALA A 236 -2.05 -0.90 21.65
N LEU A 237 -1.95 -1.63 22.77
CA LEU A 237 -0.97 -2.67 23.02
C LEU A 237 -1.69 -3.93 23.53
N LEU A 238 -1.61 -5.03 22.79
CA LEU A 238 -1.79 -6.37 23.33
C LEU A 238 -0.39 -6.93 23.56
N TYR A 239 -0.09 -7.33 24.79
CA TYR A 239 1.14 -8.01 25.17
C TYR A 239 0.72 -9.34 25.78
N ASP A 240 1.14 -10.43 25.17
CA ASP A 240 1.06 -11.77 25.74
C ASP A 240 2.47 -12.30 26.01
N ALA A 241 2.64 -13.01 27.11
CA ALA A 241 3.95 -13.43 27.59
C ALA A 241 4.25 -14.90 27.37
N ALA A 242 3.23 -15.77 27.33
CA ALA A 242 3.42 -17.22 27.29
C ALA A 242 2.11 -17.99 27.14
N GLY A 243 2.16 -19.03 26.31
CA GLY A 243 1.19 -20.13 26.27
C GLY A 243 0.54 -20.25 24.90
N ASP A 244 -0.25 -21.31 24.69
CA ASP A 244 -0.77 -21.58 23.34
C ASP A 244 -2.13 -20.91 23.14
N ASP A 245 -2.14 -19.80 22.42
CA ASP A 245 -3.22 -18.83 22.37
C ASP A 245 -4.00 -18.84 21.05
N VAL A 246 -5.25 -18.35 21.16
CA VAL A 246 -6.14 -18.18 20.00
C VAL A 246 -6.62 -16.75 19.90
N TYR A 247 -6.20 -16.12 18.81
CA TYR A 247 -6.44 -14.74 18.42
C TYR A 247 -7.44 -14.68 17.26
N GLU A 248 -8.72 -14.39 17.53
CA GLU A 248 -9.80 -14.41 16.53
C GLU A 248 -10.55 -13.07 16.44
N SER A 249 -10.54 -12.46 15.26
CA SER A 249 -11.19 -11.16 15.01
C SER A 249 -11.93 -11.10 13.67
N GLY A 250 -12.96 -10.26 13.59
CA GLY A 250 -13.69 -9.96 12.35
C GLY A 250 -12.84 -9.13 11.37
N VAL A 251 -12.91 -7.79 11.50
CA VAL A 251 -12.16 -6.87 10.64
C VAL A 251 -11.50 -5.77 11.45
N PHE A 252 -10.42 -5.20 10.91
CA PHE A 252 -9.63 -4.14 11.53
C PHE A 252 -8.99 -4.62 12.84
N ALA A 253 -8.05 -5.56 12.71
CA ALA A 253 -7.57 -6.29 13.88
C ALA A 253 -6.14 -6.80 13.99
N GLN A 254 -5.81 -7.24 15.21
CA GLN A 254 -4.53 -7.74 15.71
C GLN A 254 -3.37 -6.80 15.45
N GLY A 255 -3.44 -5.60 16.02
CA GLY A 255 -2.45 -4.56 15.77
C GLY A 255 -2.69 -3.77 14.48
N ALA A 256 -3.94 -3.61 14.03
CA ALA A 256 -4.29 -2.72 12.91
C ALA A 256 -4.39 -1.25 13.33
N ALA A 257 -3.92 -0.32 12.49
CA ALA A 257 -3.92 1.10 12.85
C ALA A 257 -4.25 2.07 11.71
N LEU A 258 -5.00 3.13 12.05
CA LEU A 258 -5.27 4.31 11.22
C LEU A 258 -4.87 5.57 11.98
N ALA A 259 -3.93 6.35 11.45
CA ALA A 259 -3.42 7.56 12.11
C ALA A 259 -3.04 7.34 13.60
N GLY A 260 -2.72 6.09 13.96
CA GLY A 260 -2.57 5.56 15.31
C GLY A 260 -1.44 4.54 15.34
N ILE A 261 -1.18 3.96 16.51
CA ILE A 261 -0.22 2.88 16.69
C ILE A 261 -0.94 1.70 17.32
N GLY A 262 -1.06 0.60 16.58
CA GLY A 262 -1.67 -0.64 17.05
C GLY A 262 -0.62 -1.74 17.11
N VAL A 263 -0.56 -2.46 18.23
CA VAL A 263 0.46 -3.48 18.48
C VAL A 263 -0.19 -4.71 19.09
N LEU A 264 0.11 -5.87 18.50
CA LEU A 264 0.11 -7.17 19.17
C LEU A 264 1.57 -7.62 19.30
N LEU A 265 1.98 -7.96 20.52
CA LEU A 265 3.28 -8.54 20.82
C LEU A 265 3.05 -9.82 21.62
N ASP A 266 3.35 -10.96 21.01
CA ASP A 266 3.38 -12.26 21.66
C ASP A 266 4.85 -12.63 21.95
N LEU A 267 5.12 -13.22 23.12
CA LEU A 267 6.45 -13.65 23.51
C LEU A 267 6.69 -15.15 23.37
N GLY A 268 5.63 -15.94 23.22
CA GLY A 268 5.69 -17.26 22.62
C GLY A 268 4.69 -18.28 23.12
N GLY A 269 4.61 -19.38 22.40
CA GLY A 269 3.51 -20.34 22.45
C GLY A 269 3.37 -20.98 21.07
N ASP A 270 2.54 -22.01 20.89
CA ASP A 270 2.14 -22.42 19.53
C ASP A 270 0.77 -21.78 19.20
N ASP A 271 0.79 -20.62 18.54
CA ASP A 271 -0.33 -19.71 18.47
C ASP A 271 -1.14 -19.77 17.17
N THR A 272 -2.38 -19.31 17.25
CA THR A 272 -3.27 -19.21 16.09
C THR A 272 -3.89 -17.83 15.94
N TYR A 273 -3.47 -17.13 14.89
CA TYR A 273 -3.96 -15.82 14.50
C TYR A 273 -4.98 -15.92 13.36
N ARG A 274 -6.21 -15.46 13.58
CA ARG A 274 -7.31 -15.48 12.61
C ARG A 274 -7.98 -14.12 12.47
N VAL A 275 -8.04 -13.64 11.22
CA VAL A 275 -8.81 -12.45 10.88
C VAL A 275 -9.63 -12.67 9.59
N ALA A 276 -10.83 -12.10 9.50
CA ALA A 276 -11.58 -12.14 8.25
C ALA A 276 -10.90 -11.25 7.19
N ALA A 277 -10.55 -10.01 7.55
CA ALA A 277 -9.75 -9.09 6.74
C ALA A 277 -9.25 -7.88 7.54
N PHE A 278 -8.37 -7.07 6.96
CA PHE A 278 -7.85 -5.84 7.50
C PHE A 278 -7.17 -6.05 8.86
N GLY A 279 -6.08 -6.81 8.94
CA GLY A 279 -5.48 -7.07 10.25
C GLY A 279 -4.07 -7.63 10.24
N GLN A 280 -3.64 -8.19 11.36
CA GLN A 280 -2.30 -8.79 11.54
C GLN A 280 -1.20 -7.81 11.14
N GLY A 281 -1.09 -6.70 11.88
CA GLY A 281 -0.11 -5.65 11.61
C GLY A 281 -0.43 -4.75 10.42
N LEU A 282 -1.71 -4.44 10.18
CA LEU A 282 -2.13 -3.55 9.09
C LEU A 282 -1.84 -2.06 9.39
N GLY A 283 -1.18 -1.37 8.46
CA GLY A 283 -0.98 0.09 8.49
C GLY A 283 -1.84 0.86 7.48
N LEU A 284 -2.94 1.47 7.93
CA LEU A 284 -3.73 2.41 7.12
C LEU A 284 -3.11 3.81 7.13
N ALA A 285 -3.71 4.75 6.38
CA ALA A 285 -3.24 6.14 6.26
C ALA A 285 -2.72 6.74 7.59
N GLY A 286 -1.43 7.07 7.63
CA GLY A 286 -0.77 7.66 8.81
C GLY A 286 -0.64 6.75 10.05
N GLY A 287 -1.09 5.49 9.97
CA GLY A 287 -1.01 4.52 11.06
C GLY A 287 0.23 3.64 10.99
N ILE A 288 0.58 3.05 12.13
CA ILE A 288 1.58 2.00 12.25
C ILE A 288 0.93 0.80 12.92
N GLY A 289 0.76 -0.27 12.16
CA GLY A 289 0.25 -1.54 12.68
C GLY A 289 1.37 -2.55 12.82
N VAL A 290 1.42 -3.24 13.96
CA VAL A 290 2.44 -4.24 14.27
C VAL A 290 1.78 -5.49 14.84
N LEU A 291 2.12 -6.64 14.27
CA LEU A 291 2.04 -7.94 14.93
C LEU A 291 3.48 -8.44 15.05
N TRP A 292 3.92 -8.75 16.25
CA TRP A 292 5.24 -9.31 16.51
C TRP A 292 5.11 -10.55 17.39
N ASP A 293 5.41 -11.72 16.82
CA ASP A 293 5.60 -12.97 17.53
C ASP A 293 7.09 -13.26 17.71
N ARG A 294 7.44 -13.89 18.83
CA ARG A 294 8.83 -14.08 19.26
C ARG A 294 9.27 -15.53 19.20
N ALA A 295 8.35 -16.49 19.30
CA ALA A 295 8.68 -17.90 19.36
C ALA A 295 7.42 -18.77 19.31
N GLY A 296 7.41 -19.77 18.44
CA GLY A 296 6.27 -20.65 18.36
C GLY A 296 6.22 -21.41 17.06
N HIS A 297 5.35 -22.41 16.95
CA HIS A 297 4.96 -22.96 15.65
C HIS A 297 3.60 -22.39 15.26
N ASP A 298 3.63 -21.23 14.62
CA ASP A 298 2.49 -20.34 14.57
C ASP A 298 1.71 -20.44 13.26
N ARG A 299 0.44 -20.04 13.36
CA ARG A 299 -0.47 -20.07 12.22
C ARG A 299 -1.21 -18.76 12.02
N TYR A 300 -0.91 -18.13 10.91
CA TYR A 300 -1.48 -16.86 10.48
C TYR A 300 -2.49 -17.07 9.37
N PHE A 301 -3.78 -16.92 9.68
CA PHE A 301 -4.86 -17.04 8.72
C PHE A 301 -5.59 -15.72 8.50
N ALA A 302 -5.59 -15.24 7.27
CA ALA A 302 -6.46 -14.17 6.81
C ALA A 302 -7.41 -14.69 5.73
N GLN A 303 -8.72 -14.51 5.92
CA GLN A 303 -9.70 -14.81 4.88
C GLN A 303 -9.68 -13.68 3.84
N GLY A 304 -10.83 -13.23 3.37
CA GLY A 304 -10.89 -12.02 2.55
C GLY A 304 -12.31 -11.56 2.33
N MET A 305 -12.51 -10.25 2.34
CA MET A 305 -13.79 -9.64 1.98
C MET A 305 -14.06 -9.76 0.49
N THR A 306 -15.31 -9.70 0.06
CA THR A 306 -15.67 -9.78 -1.36
C THR A 306 -14.90 -8.76 -2.21
N ASP A 307 -14.20 -9.25 -3.25
CA ASP A 307 -13.53 -8.38 -4.22
C ASP A 307 -14.54 -7.82 -5.24
N PRO A 308 -14.72 -6.50 -5.34
CA PRO A 308 -15.65 -5.90 -6.31
C PRO A 308 -15.26 -6.18 -7.76
N PHE A 309 -14.00 -6.52 -8.03
CA PHE A 309 -13.50 -6.87 -9.36
C PHE A 309 -13.59 -8.37 -9.68
N ALA A 310 -13.99 -9.22 -8.72
CA ALA A 310 -14.15 -10.66 -8.87
C ALA A 310 -12.89 -11.38 -9.43
N ARG A 311 -11.70 -11.03 -8.93
CA ARG A 311 -10.39 -11.55 -9.38
C ARG A 311 -10.04 -12.95 -8.85
N GLY A 312 -11.04 -13.69 -8.35
CA GLY A 312 -10.89 -15.09 -7.92
C GLY A 312 -10.60 -15.31 -6.43
N GLY A 313 -10.53 -14.26 -5.62
CA GLY A 313 -10.44 -14.35 -4.16
C GLY A 313 -10.93 -13.09 -3.47
N GLY A 314 -10.85 -13.07 -2.15
CA GLY A 314 -11.22 -11.97 -1.29
C GLY A 314 -10.04 -11.07 -0.93
N LEU A 315 -10.39 -9.89 -0.43
CA LEU A 315 -9.49 -8.82 0.01
C LEU A 315 -9.11 -9.06 1.48
N SER A 316 -7.93 -9.60 1.70
CA SER A 316 -7.41 -9.91 3.04
C SER A 316 -6.88 -8.66 3.73
N TYR A 317 -6.03 -7.86 3.07
CA TYR A 317 -5.33 -6.71 3.68
C TYR A 317 -4.71 -7.05 5.04
N ALA A 318 -3.86 -8.08 5.08
CA ALA A 318 -3.34 -8.60 6.34
C ALA A 318 -1.87 -9.05 6.25
N GLN A 319 -1.28 -9.40 7.39
CA GLN A 319 0.09 -9.92 7.48
C GLN A 319 1.10 -8.86 7.04
N GLY A 320 1.14 -7.75 7.78
CA GLY A 320 2.12 -6.69 7.58
C GLY A 320 1.85 -5.78 6.38
N VAL A 321 0.59 -5.64 5.97
CA VAL A 321 0.21 -4.83 4.81
C VAL A 321 0.07 -3.36 5.17
N ALA A 322 0.39 -2.47 4.23
CA ALA A 322 0.06 -1.05 4.34
C ALA A 322 -0.81 -0.55 3.19
N LEU A 323 -1.82 0.26 3.52
CA LEU A 323 -2.83 0.73 2.57
C LEU A 323 -3.06 2.24 2.69
N GLY A 324 -2.88 2.95 1.57
CA GLY A 324 -3.26 4.35 1.43
C GLY A 324 -4.60 4.57 0.74
N VAL A 325 -5.11 5.79 0.89
CA VAL A 325 -6.32 6.24 0.21
C VAL A 325 -5.95 6.99 -1.05
N ARG A 326 -6.21 6.35 -2.20
CA ARG A 326 -6.01 6.97 -3.52
C ARG A 326 -6.64 8.35 -3.59
N THR A 327 -6.01 9.23 -4.38
CA THR A 327 -6.44 10.62 -4.61
C THR A 327 -6.52 11.51 -3.36
N GLY A 328 -5.73 11.23 -2.31
CA GLY A 328 -5.55 12.23 -1.24
C GLY A 328 -4.55 11.93 -0.13
N MET A 329 -4.30 10.65 0.22
CA MET A 329 -3.39 10.34 1.34
C MET A 329 -2.68 9.01 1.17
N GLY A 330 -1.35 9.01 1.32
CA GLY A 330 -0.57 7.78 1.30
C GLY A 330 -0.87 6.89 2.50
N GLY A 331 -0.46 5.63 2.38
CA GLY A 331 -0.66 4.61 3.40
C GLY A 331 0.16 4.82 4.67
N GLY A 332 0.00 3.88 5.59
CA GLY A 332 0.79 3.80 6.80
C GLY A 332 2.01 2.90 6.65
N ILE A 333 2.38 2.32 7.77
CA ILE A 333 3.39 1.27 7.89
C ILE A 333 2.69 0.05 8.49
N GLY A 334 2.72 -1.08 7.78
CA GLY A 334 2.25 -2.36 8.29
C GLY A 334 3.42 -3.30 8.51
N MET A 335 3.41 -4.04 9.61
CA MET A 335 4.52 -4.89 10.04
C MET A 335 3.96 -6.19 10.63
N LEU A 336 4.35 -7.33 10.07
CA LEU A 336 4.28 -8.61 10.74
C LEU A 336 5.70 -9.12 10.95
N ARG A 337 6.06 -9.51 12.16
CA ARG A 337 7.37 -10.10 12.43
C ARG A 337 7.20 -11.39 13.23
N ASP A 338 7.84 -12.44 12.78
CA ASP A 338 8.08 -13.64 13.55
C ASP A 338 9.59 -13.78 13.79
N ASP A 339 9.99 -14.31 14.95
CA ASP A 339 11.39 -14.49 15.30
C ASP A 339 11.84 -15.95 15.37
N ALA A 340 10.93 -16.93 15.47
CA ALA A 340 11.29 -18.35 15.54
C ALA A 340 10.14 -19.34 15.42
N GLY A 341 10.36 -20.34 14.59
CA GLY A 341 9.70 -21.66 14.55
C GLY A 341 9.07 -21.90 13.18
N ASP A 342 8.61 -23.13 12.94
CA ASP A 342 8.09 -23.51 11.61
C ASP A 342 6.65 -22.99 11.41
N ASP A 343 6.49 -21.90 10.68
CA ASP A 343 5.26 -21.11 10.62
C ASP A 343 4.45 -21.29 9.33
N ALA A 344 3.15 -21.00 9.44
CA ALA A 344 2.22 -21.07 8.33
C ALA A 344 1.46 -19.75 8.10
N TYR A 345 1.75 -19.09 6.98
CA TYR A 345 1.12 -17.86 6.53
C TYR A 345 0.13 -18.12 5.40
N GLU A 346 -1.17 -18.05 5.68
CA GLU A 346 -2.23 -18.24 4.70
C GLU A 346 -3.12 -17.00 4.55
N ALA A 347 -3.16 -16.45 3.33
CA ALA A 347 -4.03 -15.33 2.99
C ALA A 347 -4.57 -15.42 1.56
N GLN A 348 -5.49 -14.53 1.20
CA GLN A 348 -5.99 -14.40 -0.17
C GLN A 348 -5.29 -13.25 -0.88
N MET A 349 -5.89 -12.06 -0.96
CA MET A 349 -5.32 -10.92 -1.69
C MET A 349 -4.88 -9.78 -0.78
N TYR A 350 -3.82 -9.07 -1.18
CA TYR A 350 -3.22 -7.98 -0.40
C TYR A 350 -2.73 -8.50 0.93
N ALA A 351 -1.61 -9.24 0.91
CA ALA A 351 -1.10 -9.93 2.09
C ALA A 351 0.43 -9.98 2.14
N GLN A 352 0.99 -10.44 3.26
CA GLN A 352 2.40 -10.87 3.38
C GLN A 352 3.38 -9.78 2.94
N GLY A 353 3.37 -8.67 3.68
CA GLY A 353 4.27 -7.53 3.47
C GLY A 353 3.96 -6.70 2.22
N ALA A 354 2.75 -6.78 1.65
CA ALA A 354 2.39 -5.98 0.49
C ALA A 354 2.12 -4.50 0.84
N GLY A 355 2.58 -3.60 -0.03
CA GLY A 355 2.29 -2.16 0.05
C GLY A 355 1.30 -1.70 -1.02
N TYR A 356 0.36 -0.85 -0.66
CA TYR A 356 -0.58 -0.22 -1.59
C TYR A 356 -0.72 1.29 -1.37
N TYR A 357 -0.58 2.06 -2.45
CA TYR A 357 -0.72 3.52 -2.48
C TYR A 357 0.12 4.27 -1.43
N TYR A 358 1.41 4.43 -1.69
CA TYR A 358 2.36 5.09 -0.76
C TYR A 358 2.41 4.47 0.65
N GLY A 359 2.00 3.21 0.81
CA GLY A 359 2.19 2.43 2.04
C GLY A 359 3.54 1.71 2.07
N LEU A 360 4.04 1.41 3.26
CA LEU A 360 5.16 0.49 3.50
C LEU A 360 4.63 -0.78 4.17
N GLY A 361 4.49 -1.85 3.39
CA GLY A 361 4.18 -3.18 3.91
C GLY A 361 5.46 -3.97 4.16
N LEU A 362 5.49 -4.69 5.26
CA LEU A 362 6.64 -5.42 5.75
C LEU A 362 6.19 -6.76 6.37
N LEU A 363 6.75 -7.88 5.92
CA LEU A 363 6.74 -9.16 6.62
C LEU A 363 8.20 -9.59 6.84
N TRP A 364 8.55 -10.01 8.07
CA TRP A 364 9.89 -10.45 8.42
C TRP A 364 9.85 -11.67 9.31
N ASP A 365 10.27 -12.79 8.75
CA ASP A 365 10.55 -14.03 9.47
C ASP A 365 12.07 -14.18 9.66
N ARG A 366 12.47 -14.86 10.74
CA ARG A 366 13.88 -15.00 11.11
C ARG A 366 14.38 -16.42 11.14
N ARG A 367 13.55 -17.41 11.44
CA ARG A 367 13.98 -18.80 11.64
C ARG A 367 12.78 -19.72 11.54
N GLY A 368 12.94 -20.83 10.84
CA GLY A 368 11.94 -21.89 10.79
C GLY A 368 11.94 -22.51 9.42
N ASP A 369 11.25 -23.63 9.23
CA ASP A 369 10.91 -24.09 7.87
C ASP A 369 9.50 -23.60 7.51
N ASP A 370 9.40 -22.47 6.82
CA ASP A 370 8.18 -21.66 6.76
C ASP A 370 7.36 -21.85 5.48
N ARG A 371 6.05 -21.59 5.59
CA ARG A 371 5.10 -21.74 4.48
C ARG A 371 4.30 -20.49 4.22
N TYR A 372 4.50 -19.92 3.04
CA TYR A 372 3.80 -18.73 2.57
C TYR A 372 2.83 -19.06 1.45
N ARG A 373 1.53 -18.98 1.72
CA ARG A 373 0.47 -19.19 0.72
C ARG A 373 -0.41 -17.96 0.57
N ALA A 374 -0.45 -17.42 -0.64
CA ALA A 374 -1.35 -16.32 -1.00
C ALA A 374 -1.93 -16.46 -2.41
N LEU A 375 -2.97 -15.68 -2.73
CA LEU A 375 -3.56 -15.67 -4.06
C LEU A 375 -2.91 -14.63 -4.98
N ARG A 376 -2.90 -13.36 -4.59
CA ARG A 376 -2.52 -12.21 -5.46
C ARG A 376 -2.18 -10.97 -4.62
N TYR A 377 -1.33 -10.08 -5.11
CA TYR A 377 -0.89 -8.88 -4.39
C TYR A 377 -0.25 -9.23 -3.04
N ALA A 378 0.72 -10.14 -3.05
CA ALA A 378 1.27 -10.69 -1.82
C ALA A 378 2.78 -10.96 -1.90
N GLN A 379 3.38 -11.36 -0.78
CA GLN A 379 4.78 -11.78 -0.70
C GLN A 379 5.72 -10.65 -1.15
N GLY A 380 5.64 -9.52 -0.45
CA GLY A 380 6.46 -8.34 -0.72
C GLY A 380 6.11 -7.58 -2.00
N ALA A 381 4.86 -7.63 -2.45
CA ALA A 381 4.42 -6.87 -3.63
C ALA A 381 4.26 -5.37 -3.33
N GLY A 382 4.84 -4.51 -4.16
CA GLY A 382 4.59 -3.07 -4.15
C GLY A 382 3.58 -2.67 -5.21
N VAL A 383 2.55 -1.89 -4.84
CA VAL A 383 1.46 -1.50 -5.74
C VAL A 383 1.12 -0.01 -5.62
N HIS A 384 1.10 0.72 -6.74
CA HIS A 384 0.77 2.15 -6.84
C HIS A 384 1.66 3.02 -5.94
N GLN A 385 2.91 3.25 -6.34
CA GLN A 385 3.86 4.10 -5.58
C GLN A 385 4.07 3.63 -4.12
N ALA A 386 3.87 2.34 -3.84
CA ALA A 386 4.08 1.76 -2.52
C ALA A 386 5.36 0.93 -2.47
N VAL A 387 5.67 0.46 -1.27
CA VAL A 387 6.80 -0.43 -1.00
C VAL A 387 6.25 -1.66 -0.30
N GLY A 388 6.47 -2.84 -0.87
CA GLY A 388 6.23 -4.11 -0.21
C GLY A 388 7.53 -4.87 -0.02
N VAL A 389 7.72 -5.46 1.16
CA VAL A 389 8.90 -6.26 1.47
C VAL A 389 8.47 -7.51 2.24
N LEU A 390 8.90 -8.67 1.75
CA LEU A 390 8.94 -9.91 2.52
C LEU A 390 10.41 -10.28 2.71
N ARG A 391 10.77 -10.62 3.95
CA ARG A 391 12.11 -11.02 4.32
C ARG A 391 12.05 -12.31 5.13
N ASP A 392 12.79 -13.31 4.71
CA ASP A 392 13.07 -14.51 5.50
C ASP A 392 14.58 -14.59 5.81
N GLU A 393 14.99 -14.90 7.04
CA GLU A 393 16.42 -14.99 7.38
C GLU A 393 17.02 -16.39 7.28
N ALA A 394 16.26 -17.46 7.45
CA ALA A 394 16.77 -18.83 7.50
C ALA A 394 15.65 -19.87 7.57
N GLY A 395 15.78 -20.94 6.79
CA GLY A 395 14.82 -22.03 6.76
C GLY A 395 15.00 -22.89 5.53
N ASP A 396 14.27 -23.98 5.37
CA ASP A 396 13.97 -24.51 4.03
C ASP A 396 12.50 -24.13 3.69
N ASP A 397 12.31 -23.03 2.96
CA ASP A 397 11.04 -22.32 2.91
C ASP A 397 10.22 -22.58 1.64
N ALA A 398 8.89 -22.45 1.74
CA ALA A 398 7.96 -22.67 0.63
C ALA A 398 7.07 -21.47 0.34
N TYR A 399 7.24 -20.87 -0.84
CA TYR A 399 6.48 -19.72 -1.31
C TYR A 399 5.52 -20.10 -2.44
N ALA A 400 4.21 -20.12 -2.16
CA ALA A 400 3.17 -20.50 -3.13
C ALA A 400 2.20 -19.34 -3.43
N LEU A 401 2.15 -18.92 -4.69
CA LEU A 401 1.21 -17.91 -5.19
C LEU A 401 0.17 -18.52 -6.14
N GLY A 402 -1.12 -18.24 -5.90
CA GLY A 402 -2.22 -18.82 -6.66
C GLY A 402 -2.44 -18.19 -8.05
N ALA A 403 -2.22 -16.88 -8.20
CA ALA A 403 -2.50 -16.14 -9.43
C ALA A 403 -1.31 -15.32 -9.97
N GLY A 404 -0.88 -14.26 -9.28
CA GLY A 404 0.17 -13.37 -9.76
C GLY A 404 0.21 -12.07 -8.98
N VAL A 405 1.04 -11.13 -9.39
CA VAL A 405 1.35 -9.91 -8.63
C VAL A 405 1.86 -10.26 -7.23
N GLY A 406 3.00 -10.95 -7.16
CA GLY A 406 3.61 -11.30 -5.88
C GLY A 406 5.07 -11.70 -6.01
N GLN A 407 5.65 -12.21 -4.92
CA GLN A 407 7.06 -12.61 -4.84
C GLN A 407 7.98 -11.47 -5.30
N GLY A 408 7.90 -10.34 -4.60
CA GLY A 408 8.72 -9.16 -4.85
C GLY A 408 8.36 -8.38 -6.12
N MET A 409 7.13 -8.48 -6.63
CA MET A 409 6.72 -7.73 -7.82
C MET A 409 6.52 -6.23 -7.56
N GLY A 410 7.02 -5.38 -8.46
CA GLY A 410 6.73 -3.94 -8.50
C GLY A 410 5.66 -3.58 -9.55
N LEU A 411 4.55 -2.97 -9.12
CA LEU A 411 3.44 -2.55 -9.97
C LEU A 411 3.13 -1.05 -9.82
N ASP A 412 3.16 -0.33 -10.94
CA ASP A 412 2.77 1.10 -11.02
C ASP A 412 3.62 2.01 -10.14
N LEU A 413 4.85 2.28 -10.59
CA LEU A 413 5.83 3.14 -9.92
C LEU A 413 6.13 2.71 -8.46
N ALA A 414 5.91 1.44 -8.15
CA ALA A 414 6.11 0.86 -6.83
C ALA A 414 7.35 -0.04 -6.78
N VAL A 415 7.81 -0.34 -5.57
CA VAL A 415 8.93 -1.26 -5.33
C VAL A 415 8.41 -2.48 -4.58
N GLY A 416 8.63 -3.67 -5.14
CA GLY A 416 8.42 -4.94 -4.45
C GLY A 416 9.75 -5.64 -4.18
N ALA A 417 9.87 -6.27 -3.02
CA ALA A 417 11.04 -7.07 -2.66
C ALA A 417 10.63 -8.35 -1.92
N LEU A 418 11.14 -9.49 -2.39
CA LEU A 418 11.21 -10.72 -1.59
C LEU A 418 12.69 -11.05 -1.41
N VAL A 419 13.11 -11.23 -0.17
CA VAL A 419 14.51 -11.47 0.16
C VAL A 419 14.63 -12.67 1.08
N ASP A 420 15.13 -13.76 0.55
CA ASP A 420 15.54 -14.93 1.33
C ASP A 420 17.06 -14.88 1.55
N ALA A 421 17.54 -15.36 2.71
CA ALA A 421 18.96 -15.36 3.02
C ALA A 421 19.64 -16.72 3.03
N ALA A 422 18.91 -17.80 3.34
CA ALA A 422 19.52 -19.09 3.61
C ALA A 422 18.46 -20.17 3.62
N GLY A 423 18.69 -21.22 2.84
CA GLY A 423 17.76 -22.34 2.74
C GLY A 423 17.90 -23.07 1.42
N ASP A 424 17.39 -24.30 1.34
CA ASP A 424 17.04 -24.94 0.07
C ASP A 424 15.54 -24.65 -0.22
N ASP A 425 15.24 -23.55 -0.92
CA ASP A 425 13.88 -22.95 -0.96
C ASP A 425 13.05 -23.29 -2.21
N ASP A 426 11.72 -23.33 -2.06
CA ASP A 426 10.74 -23.64 -3.09
C ASP A 426 9.88 -22.41 -3.47
N TYR A 427 10.01 -21.92 -4.71
CA TYR A 427 9.22 -20.79 -5.23
C TYR A 427 8.23 -21.24 -6.31
N GLU A 428 6.93 -21.11 -6.06
CA GLU A 428 5.89 -21.41 -7.04
C GLU A 428 4.96 -20.22 -7.29
N ALA A 429 4.86 -19.81 -8.56
CA ALA A 429 3.86 -18.83 -8.99
C ALA A 429 3.38 -19.11 -10.43
N PRO A 430 2.24 -18.53 -10.86
CA PRO A 430 1.71 -18.80 -12.19
C PRO A 430 2.32 -17.88 -13.23
N THR A 431 2.30 -16.57 -12.98
CA THR A 431 2.84 -15.50 -13.83
C THR A 431 2.90 -14.20 -13.03
N LEU A 432 3.51 -13.13 -13.58
CA LEU A 432 3.61 -11.81 -12.94
C LEU A 432 4.11 -11.89 -11.48
N ALA A 433 5.16 -12.66 -11.27
CA ALA A 433 5.76 -12.88 -9.96
C ALA A 433 7.28 -12.98 -10.09
N GLN A 434 7.98 -13.29 -9.00
CA GLN A 434 9.41 -13.55 -8.99
C GLN A 434 10.21 -12.38 -9.58
N ALA A 435 10.13 -11.25 -8.89
CA ALA A 435 10.71 -9.96 -9.28
C ALA A 435 10.13 -9.33 -10.56
N SER A 436 8.97 -9.78 -11.04
CA SER A 436 8.30 -9.13 -12.19
C SER A 436 8.01 -7.65 -11.91
N ALA A 437 7.95 -6.84 -12.96
CA ALA A 437 7.70 -5.41 -12.86
C ALA A 437 6.86 -4.88 -14.02
N THR A 438 5.86 -4.07 -13.72
CA THR A 438 4.97 -3.46 -14.73
C THR A 438 4.65 -2.01 -14.37
N ALA A 439 4.16 -1.24 -15.35
CA ALA A 439 3.78 0.16 -15.15
C ALA A 439 4.88 1.01 -14.49
N ASN A 440 6.15 0.81 -14.91
CA ASN A 440 7.34 1.48 -14.36
C ASN A 440 7.67 1.13 -12.90
N GLY A 441 7.17 0.00 -12.39
CA GLY A 441 7.59 -0.54 -11.10
C GLY A 441 9.00 -1.14 -11.13
N VAL A 442 9.52 -1.45 -9.95
CA VAL A 442 10.77 -2.20 -9.72
C VAL A 442 10.45 -3.42 -8.87
N GLY A 443 10.71 -4.61 -9.40
CA GLY A 443 10.58 -5.87 -8.68
C GLY A 443 11.94 -6.46 -8.33
N ILE A 444 12.08 -6.98 -7.12
CA ILE A 444 13.32 -7.56 -6.60
C ILE A 444 13.01 -8.91 -5.96
N LEU A 445 13.74 -9.94 -6.35
CA LEU A 445 13.80 -11.20 -5.63
C LEU A 445 15.26 -11.57 -5.43
N SER A 446 15.66 -11.77 -4.19
CA SER A 446 17.03 -12.11 -3.84
C SER A 446 17.06 -13.35 -2.97
N ASP A 447 17.69 -14.38 -3.48
CA ASP A 447 18.02 -15.61 -2.78
C ASP A 447 19.22 -16.24 -3.49
N GLY A 448 20.38 -16.16 -2.85
CA GLY A 448 21.64 -16.65 -3.41
C GLY A 448 22.30 -17.73 -2.57
N ALA A 449 21.57 -18.33 -1.63
CA ALA A 449 22.04 -19.39 -0.76
C ALA A 449 21.33 -20.71 -1.11
N GLY A 450 21.88 -21.83 -0.62
CA GLY A 450 21.36 -23.19 -0.86
C GLY A 450 21.08 -23.56 -2.31
N ARG A 451 20.15 -24.50 -2.50
CA ARG A 451 19.74 -25.09 -3.79
C ARG A 451 18.24 -24.89 -3.98
N ASN A 452 17.89 -23.89 -4.77
CA ASN A 452 16.51 -23.42 -4.80
C ASN A 452 15.77 -23.94 -6.03
N ALA A 453 14.46 -24.13 -5.88
CA ALA A 453 13.59 -24.65 -6.90
C ALA A 453 12.59 -23.58 -7.35
N TRP A 454 12.79 -23.09 -8.58
CA TRP A 454 12.05 -21.99 -9.16
C TRP A 454 11.00 -22.48 -10.17
N ARG A 455 9.71 -22.22 -9.91
CA ARG A 455 8.59 -22.68 -10.76
C ARG A 455 7.67 -21.52 -11.15
N LEU A 456 7.66 -21.20 -12.45
CA LEU A 456 6.65 -20.34 -13.09
C LEU A 456 5.80 -21.18 -14.05
N ARG A 457 4.47 -21.21 -13.83
CA ARG A 457 3.57 -22.09 -14.61
C ARG A 457 3.23 -21.55 -16.00
N GLN A 458 3.37 -20.24 -16.21
CA GLN A 458 3.04 -19.54 -17.45
C GLN A 458 4.09 -18.47 -17.73
N PRO A 459 4.35 -18.15 -19.00
CA PRO A 459 5.19 -17.00 -19.34
C PRO A 459 4.55 -15.70 -18.82
N PRO A 460 5.36 -14.64 -18.71
CA PRO A 460 6.81 -14.59 -18.99
C PRO A 460 7.67 -15.06 -17.80
N GLY A 461 8.98 -15.24 -18.05
CA GLY A 461 9.93 -15.80 -17.07
C GLY A 461 10.28 -14.86 -15.90
N HIS A 462 11.22 -15.30 -15.06
CA HIS A 462 11.67 -14.58 -13.85
C HIS A 462 12.20 -13.17 -14.18
N GLY A 463 11.91 -12.19 -13.33
CA GLY A 463 12.40 -10.81 -13.50
C GLY A 463 11.85 -10.08 -14.74
N GLN A 464 10.71 -10.49 -15.28
CA GLN A 464 10.09 -9.82 -16.43
C GLN A 464 9.81 -8.35 -16.13
N ALA A 465 10.13 -7.46 -17.08
CA ALA A 465 9.76 -6.05 -17.02
C ALA A 465 8.91 -5.61 -18.23
N GLU A 466 7.80 -4.91 -17.96
CA GLU A 466 6.95 -4.28 -18.97
C GLU A 466 7.17 -2.76 -18.99
N TRP A 467 7.54 -2.24 -20.16
CA TRP A 467 7.67 -0.80 -20.36
C TRP A 467 6.30 -0.14 -20.39
N SER A 468 6.17 0.97 -19.68
CA SER A 468 4.97 1.77 -19.61
C SER A 468 5.34 3.24 -19.65
N ARG A 469 4.43 4.11 -20.11
CA ARG A 469 4.67 5.56 -20.24
C ARG A 469 5.90 5.92 -21.10
N GLY A 470 6.35 5.00 -21.97
CA GLY A 470 7.57 5.14 -22.76
C GLY A 470 8.87 4.97 -21.95
N LEU A 471 8.80 4.46 -20.72
CA LEU A 471 9.90 4.26 -19.80
C LEU A 471 10.00 2.78 -19.37
N PRO A 472 11.17 2.30 -18.92
CA PRO A 472 11.33 0.93 -18.47
C PRO A 472 10.66 0.68 -17.11
N SER A 473 10.29 -0.58 -16.90
CA SER A 473 10.25 -1.21 -15.58
C SER A 473 11.55 -1.99 -15.35
N LEU A 474 11.81 -2.40 -14.11
CA LEU A 474 12.99 -3.22 -13.78
C LEU A 474 12.59 -4.44 -12.96
N GLY A 475 12.90 -5.64 -13.44
CA GLY A 475 12.83 -6.87 -12.65
C GLY A 475 14.22 -7.39 -12.35
N ILE A 476 14.52 -7.66 -11.09
CA ILE A 476 15.86 -8.02 -10.62
C ILE A 476 15.78 -9.32 -9.83
N VAL A 477 16.39 -10.38 -10.36
CA VAL A 477 16.56 -11.65 -9.65
C VAL A 477 18.03 -11.82 -9.32
N ILE A 478 18.34 -12.07 -8.04
CA ILE A 478 19.69 -12.32 -7.54
C ILE A 478 19.67 -13.72 -6.95
N GLY A 479 20.23 -14.70 -7.65
CA GLY A 479 20.18 -16.09 -7.22
C GLY A 479 20.64 -17.08 -8.28
N ASP A 480 20.37 -18.36 -8.02
CA ASP A 480 20.61 -19.47 -8.94
C ASP A 480 19.42 -19.73 -9.91
N ALA A 481 18.39 -18.88 -9.85
CA ALA A 481 17.23 -18.94 -10.71
C ALA A 481 17.60 -19.10 -12.20
N PRO A 482 16.97 -20.04 -12.93
CA PRO A 482 17.28 -20.26 -14.33
C PRO A 482 16.98 -19.00 -15.13
N ARG A 483 17.95 -18.58 -15.95
CA ARG A 483 17.72 -17.51 -16.93
C ARG A 483 16.73 -18.00 -17.97
N LEU A 484 15.52 -17.48 -17.92
CA LEU A 484 14.53 -17.63 -18.97
C LEU A 484 14.61 -16.42 -19.90
N ASP A 485 14.52 -16.64 -21.21
CA ASP A 485 14.49 -15.56 -22.20
C ASP A 485 13.25 -14.68 -21.97
N GLY A 486 13.43 -13.57 -21.25
CA GLY A 486 12.42 -12.55 -21.07
C GLY A 486 12.37 -11.64 -22.29
N THR A 487 11.23 -11.56 -22.97
CA THR A 487 11.00 -10.47 -23.93
C THR A 487 10.62 -9.22 -23.16
N VAL A 488 11.28 -8.09 -23.44
CA VAL A 488 10.75 -6.79 -23.06
C VAL A 488 9.40 -6.62 -23.72
N VAL A 489 8.35 -6.45 -22.90
CA VAL A 489 7.00 -6.19 -23.38
C VAL A 489 6.75 -4.69 -23.27
N HIS A 490 6.15 -4.11 -24.30
CA HIS A 490 5.66 -2.75 -24.26
C HIS A 490 4.16 -2.76 -23.99
N GLU A 491 3.72 -1.95 -23.03
CA GLU A 491 2.30 -1.76 -22.75
C GLU A 491 1.59 -1.26 -24.02
N SER A 492 0.41 -1.84 -24.28
CA SER A 492 -0.44 -1.38 -25.36
C SER A 492 -0.87 0.07 -25.10
N GLU A 493 -0.62 0.95 -26.07
CA GLU A 493 -1.18 2.29 -26.04
C GLU A 493 -2.62 2.36 -26.56
N GLU A 494 -3.21 1.24 -26.97
CA GLU A 494 -4.59 1.18 -27.44
C GLU A 494 -5.57 1.12 -26.27
N PRO A 495 -6.50 2.07 -26.19
CA PRO A 495 -7.46 2.09 -25.10
C PRO A 495 -8.55 1.03 -25.31
N ALA A 496 -9.09 0.47 -24.21
CA ALA A 496 -10.16 -0.54 -24.26
C ALA A 496 -11.33 -0.09 -25.17
N PRO A 497 -12.01 -0.97 -25.92
CA PRO A 497 -13.09 -0.56 -26.82
C PRO A 497 -14.26 0.08 -26.04
N CYS A 498 -14.94 1.04 -26.66
CA CYS A 498 -16.16 1.61 -26.09
C CYS A 498 -17.32 0.62 -26.22
N PRO A 499 -18.14 0.43 -25.16
CA PRO A 499 -19.36 -0.36 -25.27
C PRO A 499 -20.28 0.19 -26.37
N ALA A 500 -21.00 -0.72 -27.04
CA ALA A 500 -22.00 -0.33 -28.03
C ALA A 500 -23.07 0.56 -27.38
N GLU A 501 -23.48 1.63 -28.06
CA GLU A 501 -24.52 2.50 -27.56
C GLU A 501 -25.87 1.78 -27.56
N PRO A 502 -26.51 1.63 -26.39
CA PRO A 502 -27.70 0.82 -26.29
C PRO A 502 -28.93 1.62 -26.71
N ALA A 503 -29.83 0.98 -27.47
CA ALA A 503 -31.13 1.53 -27.85
C ALA A 503 -32.15 1.40 -26.69
N VAL A 504 -31.79 1.88 -25.51
CA VAL A 504 -32.63 1.83 -24.30
C VAL A 504 -32.78 3.23 -23.70
N ALA A 505 -33.86 3.46 -22.96
CA ALA A 505 -34.02 4.71 -22.23
C ALA A 505 -32.93 4.84 -21.15
N PRO A 506 -32.35 6.05 -20.97
CA PRO A 506 -31.47 6.34 -19.85
C PRO A 506 -32.13 6.00 -18.50
N GLU A 507 -31.38 5.36 -17.60
CA GLU A 507 -31.80 5.23 -16.20
C GLU A 507 -31.93 6.62 -15.54
N THR A 508 -32.88 6.76 -14.62
CA THR A 508 -33.16 8.03 -13.92
C THR A 508 -32.93 7.87 -12.42
N GLY A 509 -32.51 8.95 -11.75
CA GLY A 509 -32.34 9.00 -10.30
C GLY A 509 -30.93 8.67 -9.80
N GLU A 510 -30.00 8.34 -10.69
CA GLU A 510 -28.57 8.18 -10.39
C GLU A 510 -27.80 9.47 -10.75
N SER A 511 -26.77 9.81 -9.99
CA SER A 511 -25.84 10.91 -10.29
C SER A 511 -24.72 10.47 -11.26
N VAL A 512 -24.06 11.42 -11.93
CA VAL A 512 -22.91 11.11 -12.80
C VAL A 512 -21.78 10.41 -12.03
N ALA A 513 -21.55 10.81 -10.77
CA ALA A 513 -20.54 10.19 -9.92
C ALA A 513 -20.88 8.72 -9.62
N GLU A 514 -22.13 8.40 -9.26
CA GLU A 514 -22.57 7.01 -9.02
C GLU A 514 -22.45 6.15 -10.29
N ALA A 515 -22.87 6.70 -11.43
CA ALA A 515 -22.73 6.02 -12.71
C ALA A 515 -21.27 5.74 -13.07
N LEU A 516 -20.35 6.68 -12.81
CA LEU A 516 -18.91 6.52 -13.03
C LEU A 516 -18.31 5.44 -12.13
N ARG A 517 -18.63 5.43 -10.82
CA ARG A 517 -18.15 4.40 -9.88
C ARG A 517 -18.48 2.99 -10.33
N ALA A 518 -19.69 2.78 -10.84
CA ALA A 518 -20.10 1.49 -11.36
C ALA A 518 -19.50 1.19 -12.74
N PHE A 519 -19.33 2.22 -13.59
CA PHE A 519 -18.82 2.06 -14.95
C PHE A 519 -17.41 1.47 -14.99
N GLY A 520 -16.52 1.86 -14.08
CA GLY A 520 -15.15 1.35 -14.05
C GLY A 520 -15.04 -0.18 -13.96
N PRO A 521 -15.51 -0.80 -12.86
CA PRO A 521 -15.53 -2.25 -12.70
C PRO A 521 -16.33 -2.98 -13.79
N ASP A 522 -17.42 -2.38 -14.27
CA ASP A 522 -18.24 -2.99 -15.31
C ASP A 522 -17.56 -2.97 -16.69
N LEU A 523 -16.80 -1.91 -16.99
CA LEU A 523 -16.00 -1.79 -18.20
C LEU A 523 -14.89 -2.85 -18.22
N VAL A 524 -14.17 -3.02 -17.12
CA VAL A 524 -13.11 -4.05 -16.97
C VAL A 524 -13.68 -5.46 -17.15
N ARG A 525 -14.89 -5.69 -16.66
CA ARG A 525 -15.57 -7.00 -16.75
C ARG A 525 -16.34 -7.20 -18.06
N ALA A 526 -16.36 -6.21 -18.95
CA ALA A 526 -17.21 -6.17 -20.14
C ALA A 526 -18.70 -6.48 -19.83
N ARG A 527 -19.21 -5.95 -18.72
CA ARG A 527 -20.59 -6.15 -18.20
C ARG A 527 -21.31 -4.83 -17.89
N VAL A 528 -21.08 -3.83 -18.73
CA VAL A 528 -21.69 -2.50 -18.58
C VAL A 528 -23.21 -2.59 -18.72
N ARG A 529 -23.95 -2.08 -17.73
CA ARG A 529 -25.41 -2.02 -17.76
C ARG A 529 -25.89 -1.02 -18.84
N PRO A 530 -26.76 -1.45 -19.77
CA PRO A 530 -27.21 -0.59 -20.88
C PRO A 530 -27.85 0.75 -20.45
N GLY A 531 -28.80 0.72 -19.51
CA GLY A 531 -29.53 1.93 -19.10
C GLY A 531 -28.66 2.97 -18.40
N ARG A 532 -27.82 2.54 -17.45
CA ARG A 532 -26.80 3.37 -16.81
C ARG A 532 -25.78 3.95 -17.79
N TYR A 533 -25.32 3.17 -18.77
CA TYR A 533 -24.39 3.67 -19.77
C TYR A 533 -25.02 4.71 -20.70
N ALA A 534 -26.28 4.51 -21.10
CA ALA A 534 -27.05 5.50 -21.85
C ALA A 534 -27.17 6.82 -21.06
N PHE A 535 -27.47 6.74 -19.76
CA PHE A 535 -27.50 7.89 -18.86
C PHE A 535 -26.15 8.62 -18.81
N LEU A 536 -25.07 7.91 -18.47
CA LEU A 536 -23.73 8.48 -18.31
C LEU A 536 -23.28 9.22 -19.59
N VAL A 537 -23.45 8.59 -20.75
CA VAL A 537 -23.05 9.17 -22.03
C VAL A 537 -23.93 10.37 -22.40
N ALA A 538 -25.24 10.30 -22.16
CA ALA A 538 -26.15 11.43 -22.42
C ALA A 538 -25.80 12.65 -21.56
N GLU A 539 -25.53 12.46 -20.27
CA GLU A 539 -25.11 13.53 -19.36
C GLU A 539 -23.81 14.18 -19.81
N LEU A 540 -22.77 13.37 -20.07
CA LEU A 540 -21.47 13.89 -20.49
C LEU A 540 -21.50 14.63 -21.84
N ARG A 541 -22.47 14.34 -22.72
CA ARG A 541 -22.67 15.02 -24.01
C ARG A 541 -23.47 16.31 -23.91
N THR A 542 -24.48 16.34 -23.04
CA THR A 542 -25.47 17.43 -23.00
C THR A 542 -25.20 18.44 -21.89
N ARG A 543 -24.55 18.00 -20.81
CA ARG A 543 -24.27 18.79 -19.60
C ARG A 543 -22.81 18.71 -19.18
N THR A 544 -21.88 18.54 -20.11
CA THR A 544 -20.44 18.27 -19.87
C THR A 544 -19.82 19.07 -18.73
N GLU A 545 -19.94 20.40 -18.76
CA GLU A 545 -19.34 21.28 -17.76
C GLU A 545 -19.97 21.10 -16.38
N ALA A 546 -21.30 21.00 -16.31
CA ALA A 546 -22.02 20.77 -15.05
C ALA A 546 -21.74 19.36 -14.50
N SER A 547 -21.69 18.34 -15.36
CA SER A 547 -21.36 16.97 -14.96
C SER A 547 -19.96 16.91 -14.35
N LEU A 548 -18.95 17.50 -14.98
CA LEU A 548 -17.58 17.50 -14.49
C LEU A 548 -17.42 18.33 -13.20
N ALA A 549 -18.05 19.50 -13.11
CA ALA A 549 -18.04 20.33 -11.91
C ALA A 549 -18.71 19.66 -10.70
N SER A 550 -19.61 18.70 -10.94
CA SER A 550 -20.29 17.93 -9.88
C SER A 550 -19.46 16.78 -9.30
N LEU A 551 -18.32 16.43 -9.92
CA LEU A 551 -17.58 15.22 -9.55
C LEU A 551 -16.75 15.42 -8.26
N PRO A 552 -16.89 14.51 -7.28
CA PRO A 552 -16.14 14.59 -6.02
C PRO A 552 -14.63 14.55 -6.25
N GLU A 553 -13.92 15.54 -5.69
CA GLU A 553 -12.56 15.78 -6.13
C GLU A 553 -11.53 14.74 -5.67
N GLY A 554 -11.81 14.10 -4.53
CA GLY A 554 -10.94 13.10 -3.89
C GLY A 554 -11.43 11.66 -4.06
N ASP A 555 -12.35 11.40 -4.99
CA ASP A 555 -12.93 10.07 -5.21
C ASP A 555 -12.28 9.38 -6.41
N PHE A 556 -11.32 8.49 -6.13
CA PHE A 556 -10.60 7.77 -7.16
C PHE A 556 -11.51 6.92 -8.05
N ASP A 557 -12.53 6.27 -7.49
CA ASP A 557 -13.41 5.37 -8.22
C ASP A 557 -14.31 6.14 -9.21
N VAL A 558 -14.50 7.44 -9.00
CA VAL A 558 -15.17 8.35 -9.94
C VAL A 558 -14.21 8.86 -11.02
N LEU A 559 -12.99 9.25 -10.62
CA LEU A 559 -12.06 9.94 -11.51
C LEU A 559 -11.30 9.01 -12.44
N TRP A 560 -10.97 7.80 -11.98
CA TRP A 560 -10.27 6.80 -12.77
C TRP A 560 -11.00 6.43 -14.08
N PRO A 561 -12.30 6.10 -14.07
CA PRO A 561 -13.00 5.73 -15.30
C PRO A 561 -13.41 6.95 -16.15
N LEU A 562 -13.24 8.18 -15.65
CA LEU A 562 -13.70 9.40 -16.33
C LEU A 562 -13.11 9.59 -17.72
N GLY A 563 -11.81 9.32 -17.89
CA GLY A 563 -11.16 9.41 -19.21
C GLY A 563 -11.81 8.48 -20.23
N ALA A 564 -12.07 7.22 -19.84
CA ALA A 564 -12.75 6.26 -20.69
C ALA A 564 -14.19 6.70 -21.01
N ALA A 565 -14.92 7.22 -20.02
CA ALA A 565 -16.28 7.70 -20.19
C ALA A 565 -16.36 8.92 -21.14
N LEU A 566 -15.50 9.94 -20.95
CA LEU A 566 -15.43 11.11 -21.83
C LEU A 566 -15.06 10.73 -23.27
N ARG A 567 -14.10 9.81 -23.43
CA ARG A 567 -13.72 9.28 -24.74
C ARG A 567 -14.90 8.61 -25.44
N CYS A 568 -15.62 7.72 -24.75
CA CYS A 568 -16.78 7.03 -25.34
C CYS A 568 -17.96 7.98 -25.60
N ALA A 569 -18.18 8.96 -24.72
CA ALA A 569 -19.14 10.02 -24.96
C ALA A 569 -18.80 10.81 -26.22
N LEU A 570 -17.54 11.21 -26.41
CA LEU A 570 -17.12 12.01 -27.57
C LEU A 570 -17.16 11.21 -28.89
N ARG A 571 -16.85 9.91 -28.85
CA ARG A 571 -16.87 8.99 -30.01
C ARG A 571 -18.22 8.98 -30.73
N GLY A 572 -19.31 8.79 -29.99
CA GLY A 572 -20.66 8.73 -30.57
C GLY A 572 -21.44 10.04 -30.52
N ALA A 573 -20.81 11.15 -30.12
CA ALA A 573 -21.48 12.45 -30.10
C ALA A 573 -21.87 12.91 -31.52
N THR A 574 -22.99 13.63 -31.66
CA THR A 574 -23.26 14.40 -32.88
C THR A 574 -22.23 15.53 -33.05
N ASN A 575 -22.15 16.14 -34.23
CA ASN A 575 -21.24 17.28 -34.45
C ASN A 575 -21.53 18.45 -33.50
N ALA A 576 -22.80 18.74 -33.21
CA ALA A 576 -23.19 19.78 -32.27
C ALA A 576 -22.73 19.46 -30.84
N GLN A 577 -23.02 18.24 -30.37
CA GLN A 577 -22.61 17.78 -29.04
C GLN A 577 -21.08 17.79 -28.88
N ALA A 578 -20.33 17.32 -29.89
CA ALA A 578 -18.88 17.35 -29.85
C ALA A 578 -18.33 18.79 -29.76
N ALA A 579 -18.94 19.73 -30.49
CA ALA A 579 -18.59 21.15 -30.41
C ALA A 579 -18.84 21.72 -29.00
N ASP A 580 -19.97 21.38 -28.38
CA ASP A 580 -20.29 21.80 -27.01
C ASP A 580 -19.31 21.22 -26.00
N MET A 581 -18.95 19.94 -26.12
CA MET A 581 -17.95 19.28 -25.29
C MET A 581 -16.57 19.96 -25.41
N TRP A 582 -16.08 20.23 -26.63
CA TRP A 582 -14.80 20.93 -26.81
C TRP A 582 -14.82 22.36 -26.26
N ASN A 583 -15.95 23.05 -26.35
CA ASN A 583 -16.12 24.38 -25.76
C ASN A 583 -16.10 24.32 -24.22
N ALA A 584 -16.74 23.31 -23.62
CA ALA A 584 -16.70 23.06 -22.18
C ALA A 584 -15.26 22.76 -21.72
N PHE A 585 -14.56 21.84 -22.39
CA PHE A 585 -13.17 21.52 -22.08
C PHE A 585 -12.27 22.75 -22.13
N LYS A 586 -12.43 23.59 -23.16
CA LYS A 586 -11.68 24.84 -23.28
C LYS A 586 -11.95 25.76 -22.09
N ARG A 587 -13.21 25.99 -21.73
CA ARG A 587 -13.57 26.86 -20.60
C ARG A 587 -12.96 26.36 -19.31
N MET A 588 -13.07 25.05 -19.05
CA MET A 588 -12.51 24.42 -17.86
C MET A 588 -10.99 24.55 -17.78
N LEU A 589 -10.25 24.19 -18.83
CA LEU A 589 -8.79 24.32 -18.87
C LEU A 589 -8.32 25.78 -18.85
N THR A 590 -9.17 26.73 -19.25
CA THR A 590 -8.87 28.16 -19.12
C THR A 590 -9.07 28.66 -17.71
N ALA A 591 -10.15 28.21 -17.05
CA ALA A 591 -10.48 28.59 -15.68
C ALA A 591 -9.50 27.98 -14.67
N ASP A 592 -9.06 26.75 -14.93
CA ASP A 592 -8.11 26.01 -14.12
C ASP A 592 -7.07 25.30 -15.02
N PRO A 593 -5.92 25.96 -15.28
CA PRO A 593 -4.85 25.38 -16.08
C PRO A 593 -4.22 24.12 -15.47
N ASP A 594 -4.36 23.92 -14.16
CA ASP A 594 -3.85 22.77 -13.40
C ASP A 594 -4.94 21.72 -13.17
N SER A 595 -6.04 21.81 -13.92
CA SER A 595 -7.21 20.96 -13.72
C SER A 595 -6.85 19.48 -13.76
N ARG A 596 -7.24 18.76 -12.71
CA ARG A 596 -7.12 17.30 -12.61
C ARG A 596 -7.86 16.54 -13.72
N PHE A 597 -8.78 17.20 -14.43
CA PHE A 597 -9.46 16.63 -15.60
C PHE A 597 -8.63 16.72 -16.89
N ALA A 598 -7.54 17.48 -16.91
CA ALA A 598 -6.72 17.71 -18.09
C ALA A 598 -6.24 16.41 -18.75
N GLY A 599 -5.83 15.42 -17.96
CA GLY A 599 -5.46 14.10 -18.47
C GLY A 599 -6.63 13.35 -19.12
N ALA A 600 -7.81 13.36 -18.48
CA ALA A 600 -9.02 12.73 -19.01
C ALA A 600 -9.52 13.43 -20.29
N ILE A 601 -9.43 14.75 -20.35
CA ILE A 601 -9.74 15.58 -21.54
C ILE A 601 -8.76 15.26 -22.67
N ALA A 602 -7.45 15.27 -22.40
CA ALA A 602 -6.43 14.94 -23.40
C ALA A 602 -6.65 13.54 -23.98
N PHE A 603 -7.00 12.58 -23.13
CA PHE A 603 -7.33 11.22 -23.55
C PHE A 603 -8.58 11.15 -24.43
N ALA A 604 -9.64 11.90 -24.12
CA ALA A 604 -10.85 11.98 -24.95
C ALA A 604 -10.58 12.64 -26.31
N LEU A 605 -9.77 13.70 -26.36
CA LEU A 605 -9.41 14.39 -27.60
C LEU A 605 -8.65 13.51 -28.60
N ARG A 606 -7.97 12.45 -28.13
CA ARG A 606 -7.31 11.46 -29.00
C ARG A 606 -8.32 10.69 -29.86
N GLU A 607 -9.50 10.41 -29.32
CA GLU A 607 -10.55 9.69 -30.06
C GLU A 607 -11.22 10.57 -31.11
N ARG A 608 -11.47 11.84 -30.76
CA ARG A 608 -12.08 12.80 -31.68
C ARG A 608 -11.51 14.21 -31.44
N PRO A 609 -10.53 14.64 -32.25
CA PRO A 609 -9.94 15.96 -32.12
C PRO A 609 -10.93 17.06 -32.50
N ALA A 610 -10.75 18.24 -31.90
CA ALA A 610 -11.47 19.44 -32.30
C ALA A 610 -11.00 19.93 -33.69
N PRO A 611 -11.80 20.72 -34.42
CA PRO A 611 -11.34 21.38 -35.63
C PRO A 611 -10.29 22.46 -35.31
N GLN A 612 -9.38 22.73 -36.24
CA GLN A 612 -8.50 23.89 -36.14
C GLN A 612 -9.31 25.19 -36.29
N PRO A 613 -8.98 26.28 -35.57
CA PRO A 613 -7.85 26.48 -34.65
C PRO A 613 -8.12 26.09 -33.18
N GLN A 614 -9.30 25.53 -32.88
CA GLN A 614 -9.69 25.21 -31.50
C GLN A 614 -8.79 24.13 -30.89
N GLN A 615 -8.45 23.09 -31.66
CA GLN A 615 -7.51 22.05 -31.24
C GLN A 615 -6.16 22.63 -30.81
N GLY A 616 -5.57 23.54 -31.60
CA GLY A 616 -4.30 24.18 -31.25
C GLY A 616 -4.35 24.92 -29.91
N ARG A 617 -5.48 25.56 -29.57
CA ARG A 617 -5.64 26.22 -28.27
C ARG A 617 -5.73 25.22 -27.12
N LEU A 618 -6.50 24.15 -27.28
CA LEU A 618 -6.62 23.09 -26.26
C LEU A 618 -5.26 22.40 -26.03
N VAL A 619 -4.53 22.08 -27.10
CA VAL A 619 -3.19 21.48 -27.03
C VAL A 619 -2.21 22.42 -26.32
N ALA A 620 -2.22 23.72 -26.64
CA ALA A 620 -1.35 24.69 -25.97
C ALA A 620 -1.62 24.78 -24.46
N GLN A 621 -2.88 24.72 -24.03
CA GLN A 621 -3.25 24.69 -22.62
C GLN A 621 -2.74 23.42 -21.93
N LEU A 622 -2.95 22.26 -22.54
CA LEU A 622 -2.46 20.97 -22.01
C LEU A 622 -0.92 20.90 -21.98
N ALA A 623 -0.24 21.50 -22.95
CA ALA A 623 1.23 21.54 -23.02
C ALA A 623 1.86 22.44 -21.94
N ALA A 624 1.10 23.38 -21.37
CA ALA A 624 1.54 24.22 -20.26
C ALA A 624 1.30 23.59 -18.87
N HIS A 625 0.59 22.46 -18.79
CA HIS A 625 0.21 21.82 -17.53
C HIS A 625 1.43 21.33 -16.73
N PRO A 626 1.44 21.40 -15.39
CA PRO A 626 2.58 20.96 -14.57
C PRO A 626 2.89 19.47 -14.69
N SER A 627 1.86 18.60 -14.68
CA SER A 627 2.05 17.14 -14.88
C SER A 627 2.67 16.83 -16.24
N CYS A 628 3.74 16.04 -16.21
CA CYS A 628 4.38 15.55 -17.41
C CYS A 628 3.51 14.58 -18.21
N GLY A 629 2.71 13.74 -17.57
CA GLY A 629 1.75 12.88 -18.26
C GLY A 629 0.77 13.67 -19.14
N VAL A 630 0.25 14.79 -18.63
CA VAL A 630 -0.62 15.69 -19.41
C VAL A 630 0.12 16.32 -20.59
N ARG A 631 1.34 16.84 -20.36
CA ARG A 631 2.18 17.40 -21.44
C ARG A 631 2.55 16.37 -22.49
N THR A 632 2.78 15.12 -22.08
CA THR A 632 3.07 13.99 -22.97
C THR A 632 1.85 13.66 -23.83
N ALA A 633 0.64 13.72 -23.26
CA ALA A 633 -0.60 13.58 -24.01
C ALA A 633 -0.81 14.76 -24.99
N ALA A 634 -0.49 15.99 -24.58
CA ALA A 634 -0.54 17.17 -25.45
C ALA A 634 0.42 17.04 -26.64
N LEU A 635 1.67 16.63 -26.39
CA LEU A 635 2.67 16.41 -27.44
C LEU A 635 2.23 15.34 -28.45
N ARG A 636 1.52 14.30 -27.97
CA ARG A 636 0.92 13.29 -28.85
C ARG A 636 -0.19 13.86 -29.76
N LEU A 637 -1.01 14.78 -29.24
CA LEU A 637 -2.07 15.44 -30.02
C LEU A 637 -1.51 16.44 -31.03
N ASP A 638 -0.39 17.08 -30.71
CA ASP A 638 0.34 17.98 -31.61
C ASP A 638 1.01 17.20 -32.75
N GLY A 639 1.89 16.25 -32.39
CA GLY A 639 2.58 15.38 -33.33
C GLY A 639 3.62 16.07 -34.23
N SER A 640 3.90 17.37 -34.06
CA SER A 640 4.87 18.08 -34.90
C SER A 640 6.33 17.78 -34.54
N VAL A 641 7.19 17.80 -35.56
CA VAL A 641 8.66 17.70 -35.40
C VAL A 641 9.19 18.81 -34.50
N VAL A 642 8.70 20.04 -34.68
CA VAL A 642 9.17 21.22 -33.92
C VAL A 642 8.92 21.03 -32.42
N ALA A 643 7.69 20.63 -32.04
CA ALA A 643 7.37 20.37 -30.64
C ALA A 643 8.17 19.18 -30.09
N ALA A 644 8.38 18.13 -30.90
CA ALA A 644 9.16 16.98 -30.50
C ALA A 644 10.65 17.31 -30.27
N GLN A 645 11.30 18.08 -31.14
CA GLN A 645 12.69 18.53 -30.92
C GLN A 645 12.82 19.35 -29.64
N ALA A 646 11.91 20.31 -29.43
CA ALA A 646 11.91 21.13 -28.21
C ALA A 646 11.73 20.29 -26.93
N ALA A 647 10.92 19.24 -26.99
CA ALA A 647 10.66 18.34 -25.86
C ALA A 647 11.88 17.51 -25.43
N LEU A 648 12.90 17.32 -26.28
CA LEU A 648 14.12 16.60 -25.92
C LEU A 648 14.93 17.32 -24.83
N ALA A 649 14.83 18.65 -24.73
CA ALA A 649 15.49 19.43 -23.70
C ALA A 649 14.80 19.36 -22.32
N SER A 650 13.65 18.67 -22.21
CA SER A 650 12.91 18.54 -20.95
C SER A 650 13.62 17.61 -19.95
N SER A 651 13.55 17.92 -18.66
CA SER A 651 13.94 17.01 -17.58
C SER A 651 12.98 15.82 -17.39
N CYS A 652 11.80 15.86 -18.02
CA CYS A 652 10.84 14.77 -17.95
C CYS A 652 11.14 13.69 -18.99
N TRP A 653 11.46 12.49 -18.52
CA TRP A 653 11.82 11.39 -19.40
C TRP A 653 10.63 10.85 -20.21
N GLN A 654 9.39 10.92 -19.70
CA GLN A 654 8.20 10.53 -20.47
C GLN A 654 8.02 11.42 -21.71
N LEU A 655 8.26 12.72 -21.55
CA LEU A 655 8.14 13.69 -22.64
C LEU A 655 9.25 13.48 -23.68
N GLN A 656 10.49 13.25 -23.22
CA GLN A 656 11.61 12.87 -24.09
C GLN A 656 11.33 11.57 -24.88
N SER A 657 10.80 10.53 -24.22
CA SER A 657 10.44 9.28 -24.89
C SER A 657 9.36 9.48 -25.96
N ARG A 658 8.31 10.26 -25.66
CA ARG A 658 7.28 10.60 -26.65
C ARG A 658 7.86 11.40 -27.83
N ALA A 659 8.73 12.37 -27.57
CA ALA A 659 9.42 13.13 -28.60
C ALA A 659 10.19 12.22 -29.55
N LEU A 660 11.02 11.31 -29.01
CA LEU A 660 11.77 10.35 -29.80
C LEU A 660 10.86 9.48 -30.68
N ARG A 661 9.71 9.02 -30.16
CA ARG A 661 8.76 8.23 -30.97
C ARG A 661 8.14 9.04 -32.12
N ILE A 662 7.84 10.32 -31.91
CA ILE A 662 7.33 11.21 -32.97
C ILE A 662 8.39 11.42 -34.06
N LEU A 663 9.63 11.72 -33.65
CA LEU A 663 10.75 11.93 -34.58
C LEU A 663 11.06 10.66 -35.38
N GLY A 664 11.12 9.51 -34.70
CA GLY A 664 11.36 8.21 -35.34
C GLY A 664 10.29 7.84 -36.35
N ALA A 665 9.01 8.03 -36.02
CA ALA A 665 7.89 7.78 -36.93
C ALA A 665 7.91 8.68 -38.19
N GLN A 666 8.57 9.83 -38.12
CA GLN A 666 8.71 10.78 -39.22
C GLN A 666 10.09 10.72 -39.90
N GLY A 667 10.97 9.80 -39.49
CA GLY A 667 12.32 9.65 -40.05
C GLY A 667 13.24 10.85 -39.77
N VAL A 668 12.97 11.63 -38.73
CA VAL A 668 13.77 12.82 -38.35
C VAL A 668 14.73 12.46 -37.23
N ALA A 669 15.98 12.89 -37.36
CA ALA A 669 17.00 12.71 -36.32
C ALA A 669 16.84 13.74 -35.19
N PRO A 670 17.05 13.35 -33.91
CA PRO A 670 17.16 14.28 -32.78
C PRO A 670 18.28 15.33 -32.98
N GLU A 671 17.99 16.60 -32.72
CA GLU A 671 18.97 17.70 -32.82
C GLU A 671 20.01 17.67 -31.70
N ASP A 672 19.59 17.36 -30.47
CA ASP A 672 20.48 17.18 -29.31
C ASP A 672 20.15 15.88 -28.56
N LEU A 673 20.82 14.80 -28.98
CA LEU A 673 20.65 13.50 -28.35
C LEU A 673 21.37 13.42 -26.98
N ASN A 674 22.31 14.30 -26.67
CA ASN A 674 23.08 14.24 -25.43
C ASN A 674 22.27 14.68 -24.20
N ALA A 675 21.22 15.48 -24.40
CA ALA A 675 20.24 15.83 -23.38
C ALA A 675 19.35 14.65 -22.94
N VAL A 676 19.37 13.53 -23.69
CA VAL A 676 18.54 12.35 -23.45
C VAL A 676 19.32 11.28 -22.65
N PRO A 677 18.72 10.67 -21.61
CA PRO A 677 19.31 9.55 -20.87
C PRO A 677 19.76 8.40 -21.77
N LEU A 678 20.83 7.70 -21.38
CA LEU A 678 21.42 6.63 -22.19
C LEU A 678 20.41 5.53 -22.54
N PHE A 679 19.58 5.10 -21.58
CA PHE A 679 18.60 4.04 -21.80
C PHE A 679 17.53 4.42 -22.85
N LEU A 680 17.11 5.69 -22.91
CA LEU A 680 16.19 6.17 -23.94
C LEU A 680 16.85 6.25 -25.32
N ARG A 681 18.13 6.63 -25.36
CA ARG A 681 18.92 6.65 -26.60
C ARG A 681 19.08 5.26 -27.19
N GLN A 682 19.35 4.26 -26.36
CA GLN A 682 19.53 2.86 -26.78
C GLN A 682 18.22 2.26 -27.30
N ALA A 683 17.08 2.64 -26.73
CA ALA A 683 15.75 2.23 -27.19
C ALA A 683 15.31 2.94 -28.48
N PHE A 684 15.97 4.03 -28.87
CA PHE A 684 15.66 4.80 -30.07
C PHE A 684 16.46 4.31 -31.28
N ARG A 685 15.76 3.85 -32.32
CA ARG A 685 16.36 3.54 -33.64
C ARG A 685 15.66 4.35 -34.73
N THR A 686 16.43 5.02 -35.58
CA THR A 686 15.90 5.77 -36.72
C THR A 686 15.47 4.81 -37.83
N GLY A 687 14.25 4.93 -38.33
CA GLY A 687 13.78 4.22 -39.53
C GLY A 687 13.24 2.80 -39.34
N GLU A 688 13.21 2.26 -38.11
CA GLU A 688 12.46 1.03 -37.82
C GLU A 688 11.05 1.39 -37.33
N ALA A 689 10.02 0.77 -37.92
CA ALA A 689 8.69 0.72 -37.29
C ALA A 689 8.85 0.15 -35.87
N PRO A 690 8.07 0.60 -34.87
CA PRO A 690 8.28 0.22 -33.47
C PRO A 690 8.27 -1.30 -33.35
N ALA A 691 9.45 -1.91 -33.26
CA ALA A 691 9.57 -3.32 -33.03
C ALA A 691 9.02 -3.57 -31.62
N VAL A 692 7.96 -4.38 -31.53
CA VAL A 692 7.36 -4.87 -30.28
C VAL A 692 8.37 -5.71 -29.45
N SER A 693 9.60 -5.86 -29.92
CA SER A 693 10.64 -6.68 -29.33
C SER A 693 12.02 -6.07 -29.65
N SER A 694 12.51 -5.16 -28.81
CA SER A 694 13.96 -4.94 -28.73
C SER A 694 14.53 -6.03 -27.81
N ARG A 695 15.13 -7.06 -28.41
CA ARG A 695 15.96 -8.04 -27.70
C ARG A 695 17.28 -7.36 -27.31
N ASN A 696 17.52 -7.22 -26.00
CA ASN A 696 18.74 -6.77 -25.29
C ASN A 696 19.06 -5.26 -25.21
N PRO A 697 19.60 -4.79 -24.06
CA PRO A 697 19.47 -5.26 -22.67
C PRO A 697 18.74 -4.27 -21.74
#